data_AF-A0A7X3HR00-F1
#
_entry.id   AF-A0A7X3HR00-F1
#
_cell.length_a   1.000
_cell.length_b   1.000
_cell.length_c   1.000
_cell.angle_alpha   90.00
_cell.angle_beta   90.00
_cell.angle_gamma   90.00
#
_symmetry.space_group_name_H-M   'P 1'
#
loop_
_entity.id
_entity.type
_entity.pdbx_description
1 polymer ?
#
loop_
_entity_poly.entity_id
_entity_poly.type
_entity_poly.pdbx_seq_one_letter_code
_entity_poly.pdbx_strand_id
1 'polypeptide(L)'
;MRIPLLHADFEHGSYTKIAKALRKIWPLGDQSLMQSQNSLAIVLGYKGLHDAQREATPSFSMPEGAVSMQRIENAVAWRMFVRYGLDLLFARSLVSKLHFNELAIAGLSLEEKLRRIAELDASRGVIRDEMGYYAGAREPWPEQTPDLLRKDIPPYKWAIYPDRRVFLWSKLVSQIEMLPEDFAEDLRQAGKLGNGSDAVVSFMMDSFVPAACQPLKDALASGALTASVEGPRQWTVKWIVTKNAEVLGCCIVAEKLGGIIPRVFAPDGGAAYAALADLLCGEVVPADLTAEQGDLVTEHVWFIERSRLEQLKAGRRSDLLDSLWYHDQFPHSVELYRGQEGCRLAGQAEFSERGQAYLATSTFDAMEQQRMLREGAVFETFELSQRLVEEVGTERGIPSVGNRWHDAVEHMFAGRSADVEAVMGSPAGVDALMAAVLANISASELDVFVDQAISECLPVRYEGHTEDDDDLVNDRRSALSNVDHLGSAVLASMPSLNSYSAVSLGYMMLVAEGEYPGSRYQGMVNALAPTEWARQSRLLAAMLIFDSKYGSGIVRRALLCAIAPVLGTGTKNWSKAKIGMWYQSACAAERRLTEGAAQLKAVQEWRGVEVEAERVRSHGKFLRSGDPIPATKPKSPAEALNEMFSMTRSSSVFVIQAKQDFTSMQEGRR
;
A
#
# COMPACT_ATOMS: atom_id res chain seq x y z
N MET A 1 37.35 15.60 -11.88
CA MET A 1 36.78 15.92 -13.22
C MET A 1 36.70 17.44 -13.47
N ARG A 2 37.15 17.93 -14.62
CA ARG A 2 36.99 19.33 -15.08
C ARG A 2 35.76 19.42 -16.00
N ILE A 3 34.85 20.35 -15.73
CA ILE A 3 33.67 20.56 -16.59
C ILE A 3 34.12 21.35 -17.83
N PRO A 4 33.91 20.81 -19.04
CA PRO A 4 34.32 21.48 -20.27
C PRO A 4 33.51 22.77 -20.50
N LEU A 5 34.18 23.82 -20.99
CA LEU A 5 33.57 25.10 -21.36
C LEU A 5 33.85 25.43 -22.83
N LEU A 6 32.85 25.99 -23.51
CA LEU A 6 32.95 26.44 -24.90
C LEU A 6 33.16 27.96 -24.97
N HIS A 7 33.76 28.46 -26.06
CA HIS A 7 33.84 29.90 -26.31
C HIS A 7 32.45 30.56 -26.30
N ALA A 8 31.45 29.85 -26.83
CA ALA A 8 30.04 30.23 -26.82
C ALA A 8 29.49 30.54 -25.41
N ASP A 9 29.97 29.86 -24.36
CA ASP A 9 29.51 30.08 -22.98
C ASP A 9 29.91 31.47 -22.46
N PHE A 10 31.04 32.00 -22.95
CA PHE A 10 31.54 33.33 -22.61
C PHE A 10 30.95 34.41 -23.53
N GLU A 11 30.89 34.14 -24.84
CA GLU A 11 30.40 35.08 -25.84
C GLU A 11 28.89 35.36 -25.73
N HIS A 12 28.08 34.34 -25.45
CA HIS A 12 26.62 34.48 -25.26
C HIS A 12 26.22 34.89 -23.84
N GLY A 13 27.18 35.05 -22.94
CA GLY A 13 26.94 35.51 -21.57
C GLY A 13 26.35 34.47 -20.61
N SER A 14 26.16 33.22 -21.03
CA SER A 14 25.68 32.11 -20.18
C SER A 14 26.52 31.97 -18.91
N TYR A 15 27.85 32.01 -19.04
CA TYR A 15 28.77 31.95 -17.90
C TYR A 15 28.53 33.08 -16.89
N THR A 16 28.33 34.30 -17.39
CA THR A 16 28.06 35.48 -16.55
C THR A 16 26.69 35.41 -15.89
N LYS A 17 25.70 34.81 -16.55
CA LYS A 17 24.36 34.60 -15.99
C LYS A 17 24.39 33.60 -14.84
N ILE A 18 25.09 32.48 -15.00
CA ILE A 18 25.31 31.50 -13.92
C ILE A 18 26.09 32.13 -12.77
N ALA A 19 27.12 32.93 -13.04
CA ALA A 19 27.87 33.64 -11.99
C ALA A 19 26.99 34.63 -11.21
N LYS A 20 26.08 35.35 -11.89
CA LYS A 20 25.09 36.23 -11.23
C LYS A 20 24.11 35.43 -10.37
N ALA A 21 23.68 34.24 -10.81
CA ALA A 21 22.85 33.36 -10.01
C ALA A 21 23.61 32.89 -8.76
N LEU A 22 24.85 32.42 -8.93
CA LEU A 22 25.74 32.00 -7.85
C LEU A 22 25.92 33.12 -6.81
N ARG A 23 26.18 34.35 -7.28
CA ARG A 23 26.31 35.54 -6.43
C ARG A 23 25.10 35.75 -5.50
N LYS A 24 23.88 35.54 -6.00
CA LYS A 24 22.65 35.76 -5.22
C LYS A 24 22.41 34.69 -4.15
N ILE A 25 22.91 33.48 -4.38
CA ILE A 25 22.67 32.33 -3.52
C ILE A 25 23.91 31.94 -2.69
N TRP A 26 24.98 32.74 -2.73
CA TRP A 26 26.25 32.41 -2.10
C TRP A 26 26.14 32.47 -0.58
N PRO A 27 26.46 31.38 0.14
CA PRO A 27 26.22 31.30 1.58
C PRO A 27 27.33 31.93 2.44
N LEU A 28 28.52 32.20 1.88
CA LEU A 28 29.68 32.70 2.63
C LEU A 28 29.81 34.24 2.61
N GLY A 29 28.72 34.94 2.31
CA GLY A 29 28.65 36.41 2.28
C GLY A 29 28.57 37.00 0.88
N ASP A 30 28.45 38.33 0.81
CA ASP A 30 28.29 39.05 -0.46
C ASP A 30 29.55 38.94 -1.33
N GLN A 31 29.35 38.48 -2.56
CA GLN A 31 30.40 38.47 -3.59
C GLN A 31 30.19 39.62 -4.58
N SER A 32 31.27 40.23 -5.04
CA SER A 32 31.24 41.03 -6.28
C SER A 32 31.07 40.11 -7.50
N LEU A 33 30.66 40.67 -8.65
CA LEU A 33 30.49 39.87 -9.87
C LEU A 33 31.80 39.15 -10.27
N MET A 34 32.94 39.84 -10.19
CA MET A 34 34.25 39.28 -10.49
C MET A 34 34.63 38.13 -9.54
N GLN A 35 34.32 38.27 -8.24
CA GLN A 35 34.51 37.19 -7.28
C GLN A 35 33.60 36.00 -7.59
N SER A 36 32.34 36.23 -7.94
CA SER A 36 31.41 35.14 -8.30
C SER A 36 31.82 34.41 -9.59
N GLN A 37 32.39 35.11 -10.57
CA GLN A 37 32.96 34.51 -11.78
C GLN A 37 34.20 33.68 -11.46
N ASN A 38 35.08 34.17 -10.58
CA ASN A 38 36.23 33.38 -10.11
C ASN A 38 35.79 32.14 -9.30
N SER A 39 34.82 32.28 -8.40
CA SER A 39 34.24 31.16 -7.66
C SER A 39 33.62 30.13 -8.60
N LEU A 40 32.88 30.58 -9.62
CA LEU A 40 32.31 29.71 -10.66
C LEU A 40 33.41 28.93 -11.39
N ALA A 41 34.51 29.58 -11.79
CA ALA A 41 35.64 28.91 -12.45
C ALA A 41 36.23 27.80 -11.56
N ILE A 42 36.42 28.08 -10.27
CA ILE A 42 36.99 27.13 -9.30
C ILE A 42 36.09 25.91 -9.12
N VAL A 43 34.78 26.11 -8.94
CA VAL A 43 33.82 25.01 -8.78
C VAL A 43 33.56 24.24 -10.08
N LEU A 44 33.89 24.80 -11.25
CA LEU A 44 33.78 24.07 -12.52
C LEU A 44 34.99 23.20 -12.85
N GLY A 45 36.18 23.55 -12.36
CA GLY A 45 37.35 22.94 -12.98
C GLY A 45 38.68 23.57 -12.69
N TYR A 46 38.67 24.89 -12.64
CA TYR A 46 39.75 25.72 -13.13
C TYR A 46 40.48 26.42 -11.97
N LYS A 47 41.67 26.96 -12.25
CA LYS A 47 42.41 27.73 -11.23
C LYS A 47 41.78 29.10 -10.96
N GLY A 48 41.02 29.63 -11.92
CA GLY A 48 40.33 30.91 -11.85
C GLY A 48 39.73 31.28 -13.21
N LEU A 49 39.13 32.47 -13.31
CA LEU A 49 38.42 32.93 -14.52
C LEU A 49 39.32 32.97 -15.76
N HIS A 50 40.55 33.47 -15.63
CA HIS A 50 41.50 33.54 -16.74
C HIS A 50 41.89 32.17 -17.26
N ASP A 51 42.02 31.19 -16.37
CA ASP A 51 42.30 29.79 -16.74
C ASP A 51 41.09 29.16 -17.42
N ALA A 52 39.87 29.50 -16.98
CA ALA A 52 38.63 29.06 -17.62
C ALA A 52 38.47 29.61 -19.05
N GLN A 53 38.82 30.88 -19.28
CA GLN A 53 38.76 31.50 -20.60
C GLN A 53 39.83 30.96 -21.54
N ARG A 54 41.08 30.76 -21.06
CA ARG A 54 42.18 30.25 -21.89
C ARG A 54 41.91 28.83 -22.40
N GLU A 55 41.21 28.05 -21.61
CA GLU A 55 41.04 26.61 -21.82
C GLU A 55 39.64 26.25 -22.32
N ALA A 56 38.83 27.27 -22.63
CA ALA A 56 37.60 27.09 -23.38
C ALA A 56 37.95 26.63 -24.81
N THR A 57 37.16 25.73 -25.38
CA THR A 57 37.38 25.23 -26.75
C THR A 57 36.28 25.72 -27.69
N PRO A 58 36.52 25.77 -29.02
CA PRO A 58 35.48 26.18 -29.97
C PRO A 58 34.42 25.08 -30.19
N SER A 59 34.79 23.81 -30.01
CA SER A 59 33.88 22.65 -30.12
C SER A 59 34.46 21.44 -29.38
N PHE A 60 33.60 20.52 -28.90
CA PHE A 60 34.01 19.25 -28.30
C PHE A 60 33.65 18.05 -29.19
N SER A 61 34.59 17.11 -29.32
CA SER A 61 34.34 15.74 -29.79
C SER A 61 34.48 14.79 -28.61
N MET A 62 33.38 14.50 -27.91
CA MET A 62 33.33 13.54 -26.79
C MET A 62 32.67 12.23 -27.26
N PRO A 63 33.07 11.06 -26.71
CA PRO A 63 32.31 9.82 -26.88
C PRO A 63 30.86 10.01 -26.42
N GLU A 64 29.91 9.40 -27.13
CA GLU A 64 28.49 9.52 -26.81
C GLU A 64 28.21 9.09 -25.36
N GLY A 65 27.51 9.94 -24.59
CA GLY A 65 27.11 9.64 -23.21
C GLY A 65 28.14 9.93 -22.11
N ALA A 66 29.30 10.52 -22.44
CA ALA A 66 30.37 10.76 -21.46
C ALA A 66 30.02 11.79 -20.35
N VAL A 67 29.04 12.67 -20.57
CA VAL A 67 28.65 13.74 -19.63
C VAL A 67 27.13 13.83 -19.52
N SER A 68 26.60 13.70 -18.30
CA SER A 68 25.19 13.96 -17.95
C SER A 68 25.09 15.23 -17.08
N MET A 69 23.94 15.89 -17.10
CA MET A 69 23.71 17.07 -16.24
C MET A 69 23.85 16.70 -14.77
N GLN A 70 23.37 15.53 -14.38
CA GLN A 70 23.53 15.02 -13.03
C GLN A 70 25.01 14.87 -12.63
N ARG A 71 25.89 14.43 -13.54
CA ARG A 71 27.34 14.31 -13.28
C ARG A 71 28.00 15.69 -13.15
N ILE A 72 27.56 16.68 -13.92
CA ILE A 72 28.02 18.07 -13.81
C ILE A 72 27.63 18.63 -12.44
N GLU A 73 26.35 18.52 -12.06
CA GLU A 73 25.83 19.02 -10.79
C GLU A 73 26.55 18.39 -9.59
N ASN A 74 26.70 17.07 -9.59
CA ASN A 74 27.42 16.35 -8.53
C ASN A 74 28.89 16.80 -8.44
N ALA A 75 29.57 17.01 -9.58
CA ALA A 75 30.96 17.47 -9.60
C ALA A 75 31.12 18.90 -9.06
N VAL A 76 30.17 19.80 -9.36
CA VAL A 76 30.16 21.16 -8.82
C VAL A 76 29.90 21.14 -7.31
N ALA A 77 28.90 20.37 -6.86
CA ALA A 77 28.59 20.23 -5.43
C ALA A 77 29.78 19.66 -4.64
N TRP A 78 30.44 18.64 -5.19
CA TRP A 78 31.67 18.07 -4.63
C TRP A 78 32.78 19.12 -4.48
N ARG A 79 33.03 19.94 -5.51
CA ARG A 79 34.05 20.99 -5.43
C ARG A 79 33.69 22.10 -4.46
N MET A 80 32.41 22.44 -4.33
CA MET A 80 31.93 23.35 -3.29
C MET A 80 32.23 22.82 -1.89
N PHE A 81 32.02 21.51 -1.67
CA PHE A 81 32.38 20.85 -0.42
C PHE A 81 33.89 20.84 -0.16
N VAL A 82 34.70 20.41 -1.14
CA VAL A 82 36.15 20.29 -0.97
C VAL A 82 36.81 21.67 -0.79
N ARG A 83 36.45 22.67 -1.61
CA ARG A 83 37.13 23.98 -1.62
C ARG A 83 36.59 24.98 -0.61
N TYR A 84 35.28 24.98 -0.38
CA TYR A 84 34.61 25.99 0.43
C TYR A 84 34.04 25.45 1.74
N GLY A 85 34.12 24.13 1.97
CA GLY A 85 33.64 23.50 3.21
C GLY A 85 32.12 23.51 3.35
N LEU A 86 31.38 23.69 2.25
CA LEU A 86 29.92 23.63 2.24
C LEU A 86 29.48 22.18 2.38
N ASP A 87 28.49 21.91 3.23
CA ASP A 87 27.85 20.58 3.32
C ASP A 87 27.41 20.09 1.92
N LEU A 88 27.58 18.80 1.62
CA LEU A 88 27.40 18.27 0.26
C LEU A 88 25.92 18.31 -0.18
N LEU A 89 24.98 18.01 0.71
CA LEU A 89 23.55 18.09 0.43
C LEU A 89 23.11 19.55 0.26
N PHE A 90 23.63 20.44 1.09
CA PHE A 90 23.40 21.87 0.96
C PHE A 90 23.97 22.41 -0.37
N ALA A 91 25.20 22.03 -0.73
CA ALA A 91 25.83 22.40 -1.99
C ALA A 91 25.01 21.93 -3.19
N ARG A 92 24.45 20.71 -3.15
CA ARG A 92 23.51 20.23 -4.18
C ARG A 92 22.27 21.11 -4.29
N SER A 93 21.68 21.50 -3.16
CA SER A 93 20.50 22.38 -3.15
C SER A 93 20.77 23.79 -3.70
N LEU A 94 22.02 24.24 -3.65
CA LEU A 94 22.47 25.48 -4.31
C LEU A 94 22.68 25.24 -5.79
N VAL A 95 23.34 24.14 -6.15
CA VAL A 95 23.63 23.75 -7.53
C VAL A 95 22.36 23.58 -8.36
N SER A 96 21.28 23.03 -7.80
CA SER A 96 20.00 22.91 -8.51
C SER A 96 19.34 24.25 -8.83
N LYS A 97 19.76 25.34 -8.16
CA LYS A 97 19.34 26.71 -8.45
C LYS A 97 20.27 27.41 -9.44
N LEU A 98 21.39 26.78 -9.79
CA LEU A 98 22.30 27.26 -10.83
C LEU A 98 21.78 26.75 -12.18
N HIS A 99 21.54 27.67 -13.09
CA HIS A 99 21.02 27.39 -14.43
C HIS A 99 22.09 26.76 -15.34
N PHE A 100 22.66 25.61 -14.95
CA PHE A 100 23.70 24.92 -15.72
C PHE A 100 23.20 24.39 -17.07
N ASN A 101 21.89 24.27 -17.25
CA ASN A 101 21.24 24.01 -18.53
C ASN A 101 21.50 25.11 -19.58
N GLU A 102 21.98 26.29 -19.17
CA GLU A 102 22.35 27.38 -20.08
C GLU A 102 23.78 27.26 -20.64
N LEU A 103 24.58 26.35 -20.10
CA LEU A 103 25.88 26.02 -20.69
C LEU A 103 25.65 25.27 -22.00
N ALA A 104 26.45 25.59 -23.02
CA ALA A 104 26.40 24.95 -24.32
C ALA A 104 26.65 23.43 -24.25
N ILE A 105 27.31 22.94 -23.19
CA ILE A 105 27.48 21.50 -22.92
C ILE A 105 26.16 20.78 -22.60
N ALA A 106 25.15 21.48 -22.06
CA ALA A 106 23.84 20.90 -21.76
C ALA A 106 23.10 20.47 -23.04
N GLY A 107 23.31 21.18 -24.15
CA GLY A 107 22.76 20.81 -25.47
C GLY A 107 23.36 19.54 -26.09
N LEU A 108 24.43 19.01 -25.48
CA LEU A 108 25.14 17.79 -25.90
C LEU A 108 24.98 16.64 -24.88
N SER A 109 24.15 16.81 -23.84
CA SER A 109 24.00 15.83 -22.77
C SER A 109 23.23 14.58 -23.20
N LEU A 110 23.43 13.48 -22.47
CA LEU A 110 22.65 12.25 -22.65
C LEU A 110 21.14 12.49 -22.49
N GLU A 111 20.72 13.35 -21.57
CA GLU A 111 19.31 13.64 -21.33
C GLU A 111 18.65 14.36 -22.51
N GLU A 112 19.34 15.33 -23.13
CA GLU A 112 18.83 16.05 -24.31
C GLU A 112 18.75 15.12 -25.53
N LYS A 113 19.70 14.19 -25.67
CA LYS A 113 19.62 13.14 -26.69
C LYS A 113 18.46 12.19 -26.43
N LEU A 114 18.27 11.73 -25.19
CA LEU A 114 17.13 10.90 -24.80
C LEU A 114 15.79 11.61 -24.97
N ARG A 115 15.72 12.92 -24.68
CA ARG A 115 14.55 13.75 -24.93
C ARG A 115 14.24 13.84 -26.41
N ARG A 116 15.24 14.11 -27.26
CA ARG A 116 15.06 14.11 -28.73
C ARG A 116 14.63 12.75 -29.25
N ILE A 117 15.17 11.66 -28.72
CA ILE A 117 14.75 10.29 -29.05
C ILE A 117 13.32 10.05 -28.58
N ALA A 118 12.94 10.46 -27.37
CA ALA A 118 11.59 10.30 -26.84
C ALA A 118 10.56 11.13 -27.60
N GLU A 119 10.91 12.36 -28.01
CA GLU A 119 10.09 13.20 -28.89
C GLU A 119 9.93 12.54 -30.28
N LEU A 120 10.99 11.90 -30.81
CA LEU A 120 10.94 11.13 -32.05
C LEU A 120 10.11 9.84 -31.92
N ASP A 121 10.24 9.12 -30.81
CA ASP A 121 9.51 7.90 -30.49
C ASP A 121 8.01 8.20 -30.26
N ALA A 122 7.69 9.31 -29.58
CA ALA A 122 6.34 9.81 -29.40
C ALA A 122 5.71 10.21 -30.74
N SER A 123 6.48 10.84 -31.64
CA SER A 123 6.03 11.13 -33.02
C SER A 123 5.79 9.88 -33.87
N ARG A 124 6.33 8.72 -33.45
CA ARG A 124 6.21 7.41 -34.11
C ARG A 124 5.23 6.47 -33.42
N GLY A 125 4.54 6.91 -32.36
CA GLY A 125 3.54 6.11 -31.64
C GLY A 125 4.11 4.91 -30.87
N VAL A 126 5.39 4.95 -30.48
CA VAL A 126 6.04 3.85 -29.73
C VAL A 126 5.68 3.97 -28.25
N ILE A 127 4.92 3.01 -27.72
CA ILE A 127 4.63 2.86 -26.29
C ILE A 127 5.74 2.01 -25.68
N ARG A 128 6.45 2.54 -24.68
CA ARG A 128 7.48 1.79 -23.95
C ARG A 128 6.83 0.98 -22.83
N ASP A 129 7.18 -0.29 -22.75
CA ASP A 129 6.83 -1.18 -21.64
C ASP A 129 7.57 -0.74 -20.36
N GLU A 130 6.80 -0.36 -19.34
CA GLU A 130 7.30 0.13 -18.05
C GLU A 130 7.95 -0.98 -17.21
N MET A 131 7.74 -2.25 -17.56
CA MET A 131 8.25 -3.42 -16.82
C MET A 131 9.78 -3.43 -16.69
N GLY A 132 10.51 -2.93 -17.71
CA GLY A 132 11.97 -2.81 -17.66
C GLY A 132 12.48 -1.78 -16.64
N TYR A 133 11.69 -0.72 -16.39
CA TYR A 133 12.00 0.30 -15.38
C TYR A 133 11.80 -0.26 -13.97
N TYR A 134 10.72 -1.02 -13.75
CA TYR A 134 10.44 -1.66 -12.47
C TYR A 134 11.38 -2.84 -12.16
N ALA A 135 11.80 -3.61 -13.18
CA ALA A 135 12.74 -4.72 -13.01
C ALA A 135 14.19 -4.27 -12.75
N GLY A 136 14.56 -3.05 -13.19
CA GLY A 136 15.89 -2.46 -13.00
C GLY A 136 16.05 -1.57 -11.75
N ALA A 137 14.95 -1.20 -11.09
CA ALA A 137 14.95 -0.36 -9.90
C ALA A 137 15.55 -1.10 -8.69
N ARG A 138 16.86 -0.96 -8.50
CA ARG A 138 17.55 -1.39 -7.27
C ARG A 138 17.32 -0.34 -6.17
N GLU A 139 16.97 -0.77 -4.96
CA GLU A 139 17.28 0.07 -3.79
C GLU A 139 18.80 0.27 -3.79
N PRO A 140 19.31 1.52 -3.84
CA PRO A 140 20.74 1.75 -3.97
C PRO A 140 21.49 1.26 -2.73
N TRP A 141 22.51 0.42 -2.94
CA TRP A 141 23.33 -0.21 -1.90
C TRP A 141 24.81 0.09 -2.18
N PRO A 142 25.43 1.03 -1.44
CA PRO A 142 26.83 1.38 -1.61
C PRO A 142 27.78 0.23 -1.28
N GLU A 143 28.89 0.09 -2.00
CA GLU A 143 29.88 -0.96 -1.75
C GLU A 143 30.52 -0.86 -0.37
N GLN A 144 30.59 0.34 0.20
CA GLN A 144 31.15 0.62 1.53
C GLN A 144 30.19 0.23 2.68
N THR A 145 28.97 -0.25 2.39
CA THR A 145 27.98 -0.62 3.40
C THR A 145 28.52 -1.58 4.47
N PRO A 146 29.23 -2.68 4.13
CA PRO A 146 29.76 -3.60 5.15
C PRO A 146 30.78 -2.94 6.08
N ASP A 147 31.63 -2.05 5.53
CA ASP A 147 32.66 -1.36 6.31
C ASP A 147 32.05 -0.29 7.23
N LEU A 148 31.02 0.43 6.74
CA LEU A 148 30.25 1.38 7.53
C LEU A 148 29.54 0.68 8.70
N LEU A 149 28.93 -0.48 8.46
CA LEU A 149 28.30 -1.30 9.50
C LEU A 149 29.32 -1.78 10.55
N ARG A 150 30.54 -2.15 10.15
CA ARG A 150 31.63 -2.49 11.11
C ARG A 150 32.11 -1.30 11.94
N LYS A 151 31.91 -0.06 11.47
CA LYS A 151 32.22 1.19 12.19
C LYS A 151 31.05 1.72 13.02
N ASP A 152 30.07 0.86 13.31
CA ASP A 152 28.97 1.14 14.25
C ASP A 152 28.03 2.27 13.81
N ILE A 153 27.91 2.49 12.50
CA ILE A 153 26.83 3.29 11.91
C ILE A 153 25.46 2.67 12.25
N PRO A 154 24.36 3.44 12.36
CA PRO A 154 23.04 2.85 12.58
C PRO A 154 22.71 1.82 11.48
N PRO A 155 22.48 0.53 11.83
CA PRO A 155 22.29 -0.56 10.87
C PRO A 155 20.85 -0.65 10.37
N TYR A 156 20.17 0.49 10.22
CA TYR A 156 18.74 0.57 9.94
C TYR A 156 18.46 1.62 8.86
N LYS A 157 17.38 1.46 8.09
CA LYS A 157 16.94 2.44 7.07
C LYS A 157 16.77 3.84 7.68
N TRP A 158 16.32 3.90 8.93
CA TRP A 158 16.33 5.10 9.74
C TRP A 158 16.49 4.75 11.21
N ALA A 159 17.01 5.67 12.01
CA ALA A 159 17.15 5.52 13.46
C ALA A 159 16.97 6.85 14.18
N ILE A 160 16.15 6.86 15.24
CA ILE A 160 15.88 8.04 16.06
C ILE A 160 16.79 8.02 17.28
N TYR A 161 17.60 9.06 17.43
CA TYR A 161 18.46 9.25 18.59
C TYR A 161 17.70 9.84 19.79
N PRO A 162 18.20 9.67 21.03
CA PRO A 162 17.64 10.31 22.21
C PRO A 162 17.55 11.84 22.14
N ASP A 163 18.39 12.49 21.33
CA ASP A 163 18.39 13.94 21.09
C ASP A 163 17.38 14.40 20.04
N ARG A 164 16.45 13.52 19.63
CA ARG A 164 15.39 13.75 18.62
C ARG A 164 15.91 14.04 17.20
N ARG A 165 17.18 13.73 16.92
CA ARG A 165 17.67 13.65 15.53
C ARG A 165 17.35 12.28 14.96
N VAL A 166 17.06 12.25 13.67
CA VAL A 166 16.86 11.02 12.92
C VAL A 166 17.93 10.88 11.86
N PHE A 167 18.63 9.75 11.88
CA PHE A 167 19.51 9.33 10.82
C PHE A 167 18.69 8.67 9.72
N LEU A 168 19.00 8.99 8.46
CA LEU A 168 18.35 8.43 7.28
C LEU A 168 19.39 7.77 6.37
N TRP A 169 19.29 6.45 6.20
CA TRP A 169 20.19 5.69 5.33
C TRP A 169 20.10 6.17 3.88
N SER A 170 18.90 6.46 3.39
CA SER A 170 18.68 6.98 2.03
C SER A 170 19.43 8.29 1.76
N LYS A 171 19.54 9.18 2.75
CA LYS A 171 20.34 10.41 2.63
C LYS A 171 21.84 10.11 2.60
N LEU A 172 22.31 9.16 3.38
CA LEU A 172 23.70 8.73 3.34
C LEU A 172 24.07 8.13 1.98
N VAL A 173 23.24 7.19 1.49
CA VAL A 173 23.41 6.56 0.18
C VAL A 173 23.44 7.62 -0.92
N SER A 174 22.50 8.56 -0.88
CA SER A 174 22.46 9.67 -1.84
C SER A 174 23.76 10.49 -1.83
N GLN A 175 24.38 10.72 -0.67
CA GLN A 175 25.67 11.43 -0.60
C GLN A 175 26.82 10.59 -1.17
N ILE A 176 26.83 9.28 -0.92
CA ILE A 176 27.87 8.38 -1.43
C ILE A 176 27.79 8.27 -2.95
N GLU A 177 26.59 8.16 -3.53
CA GLU A 177 26.38 8.12 -4.98
C GLU A 177 26.80 9.41 -5.70
N MET A 178 26.91 10.53 -4.97
CA MET A 178 27.40 11.80 -5.53
C MET A 178 28.92 11.88 -5.63
N LEU A 179 29.64 10.94 -5.01
CA LEU A 179 31.10 10.97 -4.99
C LEU A 179 31.67 10.74 -6.39
N PRO A 180 32.63 11.56 -6.83
CA PRO A 180 33.41 11.26 -8.03
C PRO A 180 34.20 9.95 -7.87
N GLU A 181 34.50 9.26 -8.97
CA GLU A 181 35.31 8.02 -8.96
C GLU A 181 36.66 8.19 -8.22
N ASP A 182 37.33 9.34 -8.39
CA ASP A 182 38.64 9.64 -7.79
C ASP A 182 38.58 10.44 -6.47
N PHE A 183 37.44 10.46 -5.78
CA PHE A 183 37.23 11.35 -4.62
C PHE A 183 38.28 11.21 -3.51
N ALA A 184 38.80 9.99 -3.29
CA ALA A 184 39.78 9.74 -2.25
C ALA A 184 41.10 10.48 -2.51
N GLU A 185 41.53 10.57 -3.76
CA GLU A 185 42.75 11.28 -4.15
C GLU A 185 42.55 12.80 -4.06
N ASP A 186 41.40 13.29 -4.51
CA ASP A 186 41.01 14.71 -4.37
C ASP A 186 41.04 15.16 -2.90
N LEU A 187 40.52 14.33 -1.97
CA LEU A 187 40.54 14.64 -0.55
C LEU A 187 41.94 14.61 0.06
N ARG A 188 42.83 13.70 -0.38
CA ARG A 188 44.24 13.68 0.05
C ARG A 188 44.97 14.95 -0.38
N GLN A 189 44.80 15.35 -1.64
CA GLN A 189 45.39 16.58 -2.17
C GLN A 189 44.87 17.83 -1.45
N ALA A 190 43.60 17.81 -1.01
CA ALA A 190 43.01 18.87 -0.21
C ALA A 190 43.41 18.83 1.28
N GLY A 191 44.18 17.83 1.72
CA GLY A 191 44.56 17.64 3.13
C GLY A 191 43.39 17.26 4.04
N LYS A 192 42.28 16.78 3.48
CA LYS A 192 41.04 16.41 4.19
C LYS A 192 40.93 14.90 4.48
N LEU A 193 41.81 14.08 3.92
CA LEU A 193 41.85 12.63 4.16
C LEU A 193 43.16 12.24 4.85
N GLY A 194 43.07 11.42 5.90
CA GLY A 194 44.25 10.86 6.58
C GLY A 194 44.95 9.75 5.78
N ASN A 195 46.11 9.31 6.27
CA ASN A 195 46.93 8.27 5.63
C ASN A 195 46.62 6.83 6.10
N GLY A 196 45.64 6.65 6.99
CA GLY A 196 45.27 5.33 7.51
C GLY A 196 44.48 4.47 6.52
N SER A 197 44.51 3.14 6.69
CA SER A 197 43.72 2.20 5.88
C SER A 197 42.22 2.49 5.91
N ASP A 198 41.74 3.04 7.03
CA ASP A 198 40.32 3.31 7.28
C ASP A 198 39.94 4.77 7.00
N ALA A 199 40.85 5.58 6.44
CA ALA A 199 40.67 7.03 6.35
C ALA A 199 39.41 7.44 5.56
N VAL A 200 39.04 6.68 4.53
CA VAL A 200 37.83 6.90 3.74
C VAL A 200 36.58 6.67 4.58
N VAL A 201 36.54 5.56 5.32
CA VAL A 201 35.38 5.21 6.15
C VAL A 201 35.25 6.19 7.32
N SER A 202 36.37 6.56 7.96
CA SER A 202 36.37 7.59 9.00
C SER A 202 35.88 8.94 8.47
N PHE A 203 36.33 9.35 7.28
CA PHE A 203 35.83 10.58 6.64
C PHE A 203 34.32 10.52 6.39
N MET A 204 33.79 9.40 5.90
CA MET A 204 32.34 9.22 5.70
C MET A 204 31.58 9.31 7.03
N MET A 205 32.10 8.70 8.10
CA MET A 205 31.52 8.78 9.44
C MET A 205 31.53 10.21 9.99
N ASP A 206 32.61 10.95 9.79
CA ASP A 206 32.75 12.30 10.34
C ASP A 206 32.01 13.37 9.53
N SER A 207 31.91 13.18 8.21
CA SER A 207 31.36 14.20 7.29
C SER A 207 29.94 13.89 6.82
N PHE A 208 29.62 12.65 6.46
CA PHE A 208 28.34 12.31 5.83
C PHE A 208 27.27 11.82 6.80
N VAL A 209 27.66 11.14 7.89
CA VAL A 209 26.69 10.70 8.91
C VAL A 209 26.01 11.89 9.60
N PRO A 210 26.72 12.94 10.05
CA PRO A 210 26.07 14.12 10.60
C PRO A 210 25.12 14.81 9.61
N ALA A 211 25.50 14.86 8.32
CA ALA A 211 24.68 15.42 7.25
C ALA A 211 23.46 14.56 6.89
N ALA A 212 23.55 13.25 7.12
CA ALA A 212 22.42 12.32 6.98
C ALA A 212 21.42 12.41 8.14
N CYS A 213 21.77 13.12 9.23
CA CYS A 213 20.88 13.39 10.34
C CYS A 213 20.08 14.68 10.14
N GLN A 214 18.81 14.68 10.55
CA GLN A 214 17.97 15.88 10.59
C GLN A 214 17.02 15.84 11.79
N PRO A 215 16.38 16.96 12.18
CA PRO A 215 15.36 16.94 13.23
C PRO A 215 14.19 16.02 12.85
N LEU A 216 13.70 15.25 13.83
CA LEU A 216 12.61 14.28 13.61
C LEU A 216 11.36 14.92 12.99
N LYS A 217 10.96 16.11 13.47
CA LYS A 217 9.81 16.86 12.93
C LYS A 217 9.93 17.14 11.43
N ASP A 218 11.14 17.46 10.95
CA ASP A 218 11.38 17.81 9.55
C ASP A 218 11.37 16.55 8.68
N ALA A 219 11.85 15.43 9.22
CA ALA A 219 11.76 14.12 8.56
C ALA A 219 10.31 13.63 8.42
N LEU A 220 9.47 13.87 9.43
CA LEU A 220 8.05 13.56 9.38
C LEU A 220 7.32 14.46 8.37
N ALA A 221 7.58 15.77 8.39
CA ALA A 221 6.95 16.73 7.49
C ALA A 221 7.30 16.52 6.01
N SER A 222 8.50 15.99 5.73
CA SER A 222 8.98 15.68 4.38
C SER A 222 8.60 14.28 3.89
N GLY A 223 8.00 13.43 4.72
CA GLY A 223 7.69 12.04 4.37
C GLY A 223 8.93 11.14 4.23
N ALA A 224 10.07 11.54 4.80
CA ALA A 224 11.30 10.75 4.70
C ALA A 224 11.21 9.39 5.42
N LEU A 225 10.30 9.28 6.40
CA LEU A 225 10.08 8.06 7.19
C LEU A 225 8.96 7.16 6.63
N THR A 226 8.10 7.67 5.74
CA THR A 226 6.90 6.94 5.26
C THR A 226 7.18 5.87 4.21
N ALA A 227 8.43 5.76 3.72
CA ALA A 227 8.84 4.84 2.66
C ALA A 227 9.20 3.42 3.13
N SER A 228 9.22 3.15 4.45
CA SER A 228 9.47 1.81 5.00
C SER A 228 8.17 1.01 5.09
N VAL A 229 8.25 -0.31 4.87
CA VAL A 229 7.14 -1.27 5.00
C VAL A 229 6.60 -1.26 6.44
N GLU A 230 7.47 -1.00 7.41
CA GLU A 230 7.20 -0.81 8.84
C GLU A 230 7.35 0.67 9.27
N GLY A 231 7.17 1.62 8.35
CA GLY A 231 7.31 3.06 8.66
C GLY A 231 6.43 3.52 9.84
N PRO A 232 6.50 4.80 10.25
CA PRO A 232 5.70 5.36 11.35
C PRO A 232 4.19 5.45 11.01
N ARG A 233 3.67 4.58 10.13
CA ARG A 233 2.25 4.38 9.81
C ARG A 233 1.40 3.97 11.02
N GLN A 234 2.00 3.78 12.19
CA GLN A 234 1.27 3.71 13.44
C GLN A 234 0.48 5.00 13.72
N TRP A 235 1.04 6.16 13.35
CA TRP A 235 0.45 7.48 13.58
C TRP A 235 0.65 8.39 12.37
N THR A 236 -0.43 8.93 11.83
CA THR A 236 -0.40 9.78 10.63
C THR A 236 -1.04 11.14 10.90
N VAL A 237 -0.50 12.19 10.29
CA VAL A 237 -1.14 13.51 10.30
C VAL A 237 -2.16 13.55 9.17
N LYS A 238 -3.43 13.81 9.51
CA LYS A 238 -4.54 13.96 8.56
C LYS A 238 -5.15 15.34 8.69
N TRP A 239 -5.60 15.89 7.57
CA TRP A 239 -6.32 17.16 7.51
C TRP A 239 -7.81 16.93 7.58
N ILE A 240 -8.49 17.72 8.40
CA ILE A 240 -9.93 17.69 8.59
C ILE A 240 -10.55 18.65 7.57
N VAL A 241 -11.30 18.09 6.63
CA VAL A 241 -11.88 18.83 5.51
C VAL A 241 -13.39 18.65 5.50
N THR A 242 -14.15 19.75 5.33
CA THR A 242 -15.62 19.70 5.22
C THR A 242 -16.07 19.36 3.81
N LYS A 243 -17.38 19.16 3.61
CA LYS A 243 -17.97 18.90 2.29
C LYS A 243 -17.75 20.05 1.30
N ASN A 244 -17.68 21.26 1.84
CA ASN A 244 -17.39 22.47 1.07
C ASN A 244 -15.90 22.64 0.79
N ALA A 245 -15.08 21.66 1.19
CA ALA A 245 -13.64 21.64 1.11
C ALA A 245 -12.96 22.80 1.86
N GLU A 246 -13.59 23.22 2.96
CA GLU A 246 -12.98 24.05 3.99
C GLU A 246 -12.05 23.19 4.85
N VAL A 247 -10.86 23.69 5.14
CA VAL A 247 -9.87 22.99 5.98
C VAL A 247 -10.01 23.51 7.41
N LEU A 248 -10.55 22.68 8.30
CA LEU A 248 -10.77 23.05 9.70
C LEU A 248 -9.48 23.01 10.53
N GLY A 249 -8.53 22.18 10.11
CA GLY A 249 -7.26 21.95 10.80
C GLY A 249 -6.64 20.62 10.42
N CYS A 250 -5.73 20.13 11.25
CA CYS A 250 -5.19 18.77 11.14
C CYS A 250 -5.14 18.07 12.51
N CYS A 251 -5.08 16.75 12.50
CA CYS A 251 -5.01 15.91 13.70
C CYS A 251 -4.05 14.75 13.48
N ILE A 252 -3.70 14.06 14.57
CA ILE A 252 -2.90 12.84 14.53
C ILE A 252 -3.85 11.65 14.71
N VAL A 253 -3.77 10.69 13.78
CA VAL A 253 -4.66 9.53 13.71
C VAL A 253 -3.84 8.24 13.81
N ALA A 254 -4.31 7.29 14.62
CA ALA A 254 -3.86 5.92 14.61
C ALA A 254 -4.79 5.10 13.71
N GLU A 255 -4.51 5.07 12.41
CA GLU A 255 -5.38 4.43 11.39
C GLU A 255 -5.70 2.98 11.74
N LYS A 256 -4.68 2.19 12.10
CA LYS A 256 -4.85 0.76 12.45
C LYS A 256 -5.66 0.54 13.74
N LEU A 257 -5.68 1.51 14.65
CA LEU A 257 -6.37 1.41 15.94
C LEU A 257 -7.73 2.13 15.95
N GLY A 258 -8.06 2.88 14.89
CA GLY A 258 -9.29 3.67 14.81
C GLY A 258 -9.36 4.81 15.82
N GLY A 259 -8.21 5.39 16.18
CA GLY A 259 -8.12 6.43 17.22
C GLY A 259 -7.61 7.77 16.70
N ILE A 260 -8.07 8.87 17.32
CA ILE A 260 -7.61 10.24 17.01
C ILE A 260 -7.08 10.87 18.30
N ILE A 261 -5.93 11.54 18.24
CA ILE A 261 -5.45 12.36 19.35
C ILE A 261 -6.43 13.54 19.50
N PRO A 262 -7.01 13.79 20.68
CA PRO A 262 -8.09 14.77 20.89
C PRO A 262 -7.55 16.22 20.90
N ARG A 263 -6.89 16.61 19.81
CA ARG A 263 -6.31 17.92 19.58
C ARG A 263 -6.34 18.23 18.09
N VAL A 264 -6.87 19.40 17.75
CA VAL A 264 -6.84 19.94 16.40
C VAL A 264 -5.71 20.96 16.34
N PHE A 265 -4.80 20.76 15.39
CA PHE A 265 -3.69 21.66 15.13
C PHE A 265 -4.03 22.60 13.97
N ALA A 266 -3.28 23.69 13.88
CA ALA A 266 -3.39 24.63 12.78
C ALA A 266 -3.23 23.93 11.41
N PRO A 267 -3.89 24.44 10.36
CA PRO A 267 -3.87 23.83 9.02
C PRO A 267 -2.48 23.70 8.36
N ASP A 268 -1.48 24.45 8.86
CA ASP A 268 -0.10 24.42 8.37
C ASP A 268 0.65 23.12 8.72
N GLY A 269 0.15 22.35 9.69
CA GLY A 269 0.66 21.04 10.08
C GLY A 269 1.97 21.03 10.87
N GLY A 270 2.65 22.17 11.01
CA GLY A 270 3.97 22.23 11.66
C GLY A 270 3.94 21.76 13.12
N ALA A 271 2.95 22.23 13.89
CA ALA A 271 2.74 21.82 15.27
C ALA A 271 2.27 20.36 15.41
N ALA A 272 1.52 19.84 14.44
CA ALA A 272 1.09 18.44 14.41
C ALA A 272 2.29 17.50 14.23
N TYR A 273 3.24 17.84 13.36
CA TYR A 273 4.46 17.04 13.18
C TYR A 273 5.41 17.09 14.39
N ALA A 274 5.42 18.21 15.14
CA ALA A 274 6.14 18.27 16.41
C ALA A 274 5.49 17.34 17.46
N ALA A 275 4.17 17.40 17.60
CA ALA A 275 3.44 16.50 18.50
C ALA A 275 3.57 15.01 18.08
N LEU A 276 3.60 14.72 16.78
CA LEU A 276 3.86 13.37 16.28
C LEU A 276 5.29 12.91 16.62
N ALA A 277 6.28 13.81 16.54
CA ALA A 277 7.65 13.52 16.98
C ALA A 277 7.69 13.17 18.48
N ASP A 278 6.94 13.88 19.32
CA ASP A 278 6.84 13.61 20.76
C ASP A 278 6.26 12.20 21.02
N LEU A 279 5.16 11.82 20.33
CA LEU A 279 4.59 10.47 20.41
C LEU A 279 5.59 9.37 20.04
N LEU A 280 6.36 9.57 18.96
CA LEU A 280 7.37 8.59 18.53
C LEU A 280 8.52 8.46 19.54
N CYS A 281 8.81 9.50 20.31
CA CYS A 281 9.76 9.48 21.41
C CYS A 281 9.19 8.87 22.71
N GLY A 282 7.91 8.47 22.73
CA GLY A 282 7.23 7.91 23.91
C GLY A 282 6.67 8.97 24.87
N GLU A 283 6.57 10.22 24.43
CA GLU A 283 5.97 11.30 25.19
C GLU A 283 4.47 11.41 24.90
N VAL A 284 3.73 11.96 25.86
CA VAL A 284 2.28 12.15 25.75
C VAL A 284 2.01 13.50 25.10
N VAL A 285 1.16 13.51 24.08
CA VAL A 285 0.63 14.77 23.53
C VAL A 285 -0.53 15.23 24.41
N PRO A 286 -0.40 16.35 25.13
CA PRO A 286 -1.45 16.81 26.02
C PRO A 286 -2.70 17.20 25.20
N ALA A 287 -3.86 16.90 25.76
CA ALA A 287 -5.13 17.42 25.26
C ALA A 287 -5.12 18.96 25.33
N ASP A 288 -5.86 19.61 24.43
CA ASP A 288 -6.00 21.06 24.47
C ASP A 288 -6.89 21.46 25.65
N LEU A 289 -6.27 22.04 26.70
CA LEU A 289 -6.93 22.42 27.96
C LEU A 289 -7.46 23.87 27.95
N THR A 290 -7.35 24.60 26.84
CA THR A 290 -7.89 25.95 26.75
C THR A 290 -9.42 25.95 26.88
N ALA A 291 -9.95 26.90 27.65
CA ALA A 291 -11.35 26.94 28.09
C ALA A 291 -12.34 26.97 26.91
N GLU A 292 -13.48 26.29 27.08
CA GLU A 292 -14.57 26.17 26.11
C GLU A 292 -15.11 27.55 25.71
N GLN A 293 -14.59 28.13 24.63
CA GLN A 293 -15.15 29.30 23.95
C GLN A 293 -15.44 28.95 22.50
N GLY A 294 -16.65 28.48 22.25
CA GLY A 294 -17.12 28.18 20.90
C GLY A 294 -18.46 27.46 20.90
N ASP A 295 -19.16 27.55 19.78
CA ASP A 295 -20.42 26.83 19.58
C ASP A 295 -20.12 25.35 19.27
N LEU A 296 -20.87 24.45 19.91
CA LEU A 296 -20.83 23.02 19.63
C LEU A 296 -21.57 22.74 18.31
N VAL A 297 -20.88 22.16 17.34
CA VAL A 297 -21.44 21.83 16.02
C VAL A 297 -21.08 20.39 15.65
N THR A 298 -22.02 19.66 15.06
CA THR A 298 -21.76 18.36 14.42
C THR A 298 -21.52 18.58 12.93
N GLU A 299 -20.33 18.24 12.44
CA GLU A 299 -19.92 18.49 11.05
C GLU A 299 -19.58 17.19 10.32
N HIS A 300 -19.99 17.10 9.05
CA HIS A 300 -19.55 16.04 8.15
C HIS A 300 -18.15 16.35 7.61
N VAL A 301 -17.20 15.46 7.87
CA VAL A 301 -15.79 15.68 7.58
C VAL A 301 -15.13 14.49 6.90
N TRP A 302 -14.04 14.78 6.20
CA TRP A 302 -13.11 13.81 5.65
C TRP A 302 -11.73 14.02 6.25
N PHE A 303 -11.02 12.92 6.51
CA PHE A 303 -9.64 12.91 6.99
C PHE A 303 -8.72 12.56 5.83
N ILE A 304 -7.99 13.55 5.29
CA ILE A 304 -7.18 13.36 4.09
C ILE A 304 -5.70 13.59 4.33
N GLU A 305 -4.86 13.00 3.50
CA GLU A 305 -3.41 13.22 3.51
C GLU A 305 -3.01 14.54 2.86
N ARG A 306 -1.79 14.99 3.16
CA ARG A 306 -1.21 16.23 2.62
C ARG A 306 -1.22 16.29 1.09
N SER A 307 -0.83 15.20 0.45
CA SER A 307 -0.78 15.08 -1.02
C SER A 307 -2.15 15.31 -1.65
N ARG A 308 -3.21 14.76 -1.04
CA ARG A 308 -4.60 14.94 -1.49
C ARG A 308 -5.10 16.35 -1.21
N LEU A 309 -4.72 16.94 -0.08
CA LEU A 309 -5.03 18.33 0.21
C LEU A 309 -4.42 19.29 -0.83
N GLU A 310 -3.17 19.04 -1.23
CA GLU A 310 -2.50 19.83 -2.26
C GLU A 310 -3.20 19.70 -3.62
N GLN A 311 -3.67 18.49 -3.97
CA GLN A 311 -4.49 18.28 -5.18
C GLN A 311 -5.82 19.03 -5.13
N LEU A 312 -6.51 19.02 -3.97
CA LEU A 312 -7.75 19.78 -3.76
C LEU A 312 -7.53 21.29 -3.89
N LYS A 313 -6.43 21.81 -3.33
CA LYS A 313 -6.06 23.24 -3.43
C LYS A 313 -5.69 23.66 -4.85
N ALA A 314 -5.13 22.74 -5.65
CA ALA A 314 -4.76 22.98 -7.04
C ALA A 314 -5.96 23.08 -8.00
N GLY A 315 -7.20 23.07 -7.50
CA GLY A 315 -8.40 23.28 -8.32
C GLY A 315 -8.79 22.10 -9.21
N ARG A 316 -8.19 20.91 -9.00
CA ARG A 316 -8.68 19.67 -9.60
C ARG A 316 -9.97 19.25 -8.86
N ARG A 317 -11.15 19.66 -9.37
CA ARG A 317 -12.49 19.23 -8.90
C ARG A 317 -13.32 18.76 -10.12
N SER A 318 -14.11 17.69 -10.04
CA SER A 318 -15.35 17.62 -9.26
C SER A 318 -15.52 16.41 -8.33
N ASP A 319 -14.88 15.27 -8.56
CA ASP A 319 -15.34 14.03 -7.90
C ASP A 319 -14.40 13.53 -6.79
N LEU A 320 -13.35 14.28 -6.43
CA LEU A 320 -12.28 13.78 -5.54
C LEU A 320 -12.77 13.48 -4.12
N LEU A 321 -13.75 14.22 -3.59
CA LEU A 321 -14.38 13.94 -2.29
C LEU A 321 -15.53 12.93 -2.42
N ASP A 322 -16.25 12.93 -3.55
CA ASP A 322 -17.34 11.98 -3.83
C ASP A 322 -16.82 10.58 -4.16
N SER A 323 -15.58 10.47 -4.67
CA SER A 323 -14.84 9.24 -4.91
C SER A 323 -14.11 8.70 -3.68
N LEU A 324 -14.13 9.41 -2.54
CA LEU A 324 -13.55 8.92 -1.30
C LEU A 324 -14.41 7.76 -0.78
N TRP A 325 -13.97 6.54 -1.10
CA TRP A 325 -14.53 5.30 -0.58
C TRP A 325 -14.61 5.32 0.95
N TYR A 326 -15.57 4.55 1.48
CA TYR A 326 -15.97 4.39 2.88
C TYR A 326 -14.81 4.27 3.90
N HIS A 327 -13.61 3.86 3.46
CA HIS A 327 -12.45 3.60 4.32
C HIS A 327 -11.71 4.86 4.83
N ASP A 328 -11.82 6.01 4.16
CA ASP A 328 -11.19 7.28 4.59
C ASP A 328 -12.16 8.18 5.41
N GLN A 329 -13.38 7.71 5.66
CA GLN A 329 -14.46 8.49 6.27
C GLN A 329 -14.61 8.27 7.79
N PHE A 330 -13.54 7.88 8.48
CA PHE A 330 -13.65 7.60 9.91
C PHE A 330 -13.17 8.77 10.78
N PRO A 331 -14.05 9.39 11.59
CA PRO A 331 -15.53 9.29 11.64
C PRO A 331 -16.27 10.16 10.59
N HIS A 332 -17.48 9.70 10.17
CA HIS A 332 -18.32 10.36 9.14
C HIS A 332 -18.86 11.74 9.58
N SER A 333 -18.90 11.97 10.88
CA SER A 333 -19.22 13.25 11.50
C SER A 333 -18.43 13.40 12.78
N VAL A 334 -17.96 14.61 13.06
CA VAL A 334 -17.30 14.96 14.32
C VAL A 334 -18.07 16.06 15.04
N GLU A 335 -18.14 15.97 16.36
CA GLU A 335 -18.56 17.09 17.18
C GLU A 335 -17.35 18.01 17.39
N LEU A 336 -17.52 19.30 17.15
CA LEU A 336 -16.47 20.31 17.24
C LEU A 336 -16.98 21.54 17.98
N TYR A 337 -16.14 22.14 18.82
CA TYR A 337 -16.29 23.51 19.26
C TYR A 337 -15.65 24.45 18.23
N ARG A 338 -16.43 25.33 17.61
CA ARG A 338 -15.92 26.37 16.69
C ARG A 338 -15.77 27.71 17.41
N GLY A 339 -14.55 28.24 17.45
CA GLY A 339 -14.23 29.55 17.99
C GLY A 339 -13.56 30.46 16.96
N GLN A 340 -13.34 31.72 17.31
CA GLN A 340 -12.64 32.69 16.44
C GLN A 340 -11.16 32.34 16.23
N GLU A 341 -10.55 31.57 17.15
CA GLU A 341 -9.14 31.17 17.09
C GLU A 341 -8.93 29.76 16.48
N GLY A 342 -9.99 29.00 16.18
CA GLY A 342 -9.88 27.67 15.58
C GLY A 342 -11.03 26.71 15.92
N CYS A 343 -10.85 25.44 15.54
CA CYS A 343 -11.77 24.34 15.85
C CYS A 343 -11.14 23.41 16.90
N ARG A 344 -11.96 22.81 17.77
CA ARG A 344 -11.55 21.76 18.73
C ARG A 344 -12.54 20.60 18.71
N LEU A 345 -12.09 19.35 18.89
CA LEU A 345 -12.98 18.19 19.03
C LEU A 345 -13.77 18.25 20.35
N ALA A 346 -15.09 18.09 20.25
CA ALA A 346 -16.00 18.01 21.39
C ALA A 346 -16.21 16.54 21.80
N GLY A 347 -16.18 16.29 23.11
CA GLY A 347 -16.29 14.96 23.71
C GLY A 347 -14.98 14.37 24.24
N GLN A 348 -15.11 13.47 25.22
CA GLN A 348 -14.08 12.53 25.66
C GLN A 348 -13.87 11.42 24.60
N ALA A 349 -13.55 11.78 23.36
CA ALA A 349 -13.12 10.80 22.36
C ALA A 349 -11.67 10.38 22.68
N GLU A 350 -11.56 9.56 23.73
CA GLU A 350 -10.34 9.19 24.44
C GLU A 350 -9.49 8.18 23.67
N PHE A 351 -8.36 8.64 23.14
CA PHE A 351 -7.11 8.01 23.52
C PHE A 351 -6.59 8.77 24.74
N SER A 352 -7.21 8.52 25.90
CA SER A 352 -6.75 9.12 27.15
C SER A 352 -5.27 8.79 27.35
N GLU A 353 -4.55 9.59 28.13
CA GLU A 353 -3.20 9.26 28.58
C GLU A 353 -3.13 7.83 29.18
N ARG A 354 -4.25 7.40 29.79
CA ARG A 354 -4.50 6.02 30.21
C ARG A 354 -4.69 5.01 29.08
N GLY A 355 -5.34 5.34 27.96
CA GLY A 355 -5.42 4.50 26.76
C GLY A 355 -4.09 4.36 26.03
N GLN A 356 -3.29 5.43 26.01
CA GLN A 356 -1.91 5.43 25.52
C GLN A 356 -0.99 4.57 26.41
N ALA A 357 -1.12 4.71 27.74
CA ALA A 357 -0.38 3.89 28.71
C ALA A 357 -0.86 2.42 28.75
N TYR A 358 -2.16 2.17 28.68
CA TYR A 358 -2.75 0.82 28.72
C TYR A 358 -2.26 -0.05 27.56
N LEU A 359 -2.13 0.52 26.36
CA LEU A 359 -1.56 -0.21 25.22
C LEU A 359 -0.06 -0.41 25.31
N ALA A 360 0.66 0.45 26.03
CA ALA A 360 2.08 0.28 26.34
C ALA A 360 2.36 -0.75 27.45
N THR A 361 1.40 -0.99 28.37
CA THR A 361 1.67 -1.79 29.58
C THR A 361 0.85 -3.08 29.72
N SER A 362 -0.16 -3.32 28.88
CA SER A 362 -1.08 -4.47 29.07
C SER A 362 -0.62 -5.69 28.28
N THR A 363 0.06 -6.61 28.95
CA THR A 363 0.21 -7.99 28.49
C THR A 363 -1.16 -8.63 28.34
N PHE A 364 -1.52 -8.98 27.11
CA PHE A 364 -2.78 -9.60 26.74
C PHE A 364 -2.79 -11.07 27.20
N ASP A 365 -3.49 -11.39 28.30
CA ASP A 365 -3.70 -12.77 28.70
C ASP A 365 -5.01 -13.33 28.11
N ALA A 366 -4.89 -14.03 26.99
CA ALA A 366 -5.99 -14.72 26.33
C ALA A 366 -6.64 -15.81 27.23
N MET A 367 -5.90 -16.36 28.21
CA MET A 367 -6.42 -17.38 29.12
C MET A 367 -7.39 -16.82 30.16
N GLU A 368 -7.22 -15.56 30.57
CA GLU A 368 -8.12 -14.91 31.53
C GLU A 368 -9.47 -14.58 30.89
N GLN A 369 -9.49 -14.28 29.58
CA GLN A 369 -10.74 -14.10 28.81
C GLN A 369 -11.48 -15.42 28.57
N GLN A 370 -10.75 -16.51 28.32
CA GLN A 370 -11.33 -17.86 28.23
C GLN A 370 -12.01 -18.29 29.54
N ARG A 371 -11.51 -17.82 30.70
CA ARG A 371 -12.07 -18.15 32.03
C ARG A 371 -13.36 -17.42 32.39
N MET A 372 -13.64 -16.26 31.81
CA MET A 372 -14.81 -15.44 32.16
C MET A 372 -16.06 -15.72 31.31
N LEU A 373 -15.90 -16.46 30.20
CA LEU A 373 -17.02 -16.95 29.40
C LEU A 373 -17.58 -18.22 30.06
N ARG A 374 -18.53 -18.05 30.99
CA ARG A 374 -19.40 -19.16 31.39
C ARG A 374 -20.36 -19.44 30.24
N GLU A 375 -20.08 -20.52 29.51
CA GLU A 375 -20.96 -21.17 28.55
C GLU A 375 -22.35 -21.35 29.16
N GLY A 376 -23.34 -20.59 28.68
CA GLY A 376 -24.71 -20.74 29.18
C GLY A 376 -25.69 -19.72 28.60
N ALA A 377 -26.62 -20.24 27.81
CA ALA A 377 -27.86 -19.62 27.30
C ALA A 377 -27.82 -18.74 26.03
N VAL A 378 -26.68 -18.24 25.53
CA VAL A 378 -26.66 -17.56 24.21
C VAL A 378 -26.71 -18.56 23.03
N PHE A 379 -26.40 -19.82 23.30
CA PHE A 379 -26.07 -20.84 22.29
C PHE A 379 -27.24 -21.71 21.79
N GLU A 380 -28.40 -21.70 22.46
CA GLU A 380 -29.53 -22.60 22.12
C GLU A 380 -30.55 -21.97 21.16
N THR A 381 -30.54 -20.64 20.95
CA THR A 381 -31.61 -19.92 20.24
C THR A 381 -31.11 -19.01 19.12
N PHE A 382 -29.97 -19.34 18.49
CA PHE A 382 -29.45 -18.56 17.37
C PHE A 382 -30.37 -18.66 16.13
N GLU A 383 -31.40 -17.82 16.12
CA GLU A 383 -32.11 -17.37 14.93
C GLU A 383 -31.28 -16.24 14.30
N LEU A 384 -30.78 -16.47 13.08
CA LEU A 384 -30.16 -15.46 12.22
C LEU A 384 -31.22 -14.41 11.84
N SER A 385 -31.59 -13.54 12.78
CA SER A 385 -32.64 -12.54 12.61
C SER A 385 -32.06 -11.21 12.12
N GLN A 386 -32.91 -10.39 11.48
CA GLN A 386 -32.57 -9.02 11.09
C GLN A 386 -32.04 -8.17 12.27
N ARG A 387 -32.50 -8.46 13.48
CA ARG A 387 -32.02 -7.83 14.71
C ARG A 387 -30.54 -8.07 14.96
N LEU A 388 -30.02 -9.26 14.64
CA LEU A 388 -28.59 -9.55 14.73
C LEU A 388 -27.81 -8.70 13.71
N VAL A 389 -28.35 -8.49 12.51
CA VAL A 389 -27.76 -7.62 11.49
C VAL A 389 -27.71 -6.15 11.96
N GLU A 390 -28.77 -5.69 12.64
CA GLU A 390 -28.85 -4.35 13.22
C GLU A 390 -27.90 -4.16 14.40
N GLU A 391 -27.78 -5.14 15.30
CA GLU A 391 -26.85 -5.10 16.44
C GLU A 391 -25.38 -5.09 15.97
N VAL A 392 -25.06 -5.84 14.92
CA VAL A 392 -23.75 -5.84 14.23
C VAL A 392 -23.44 -4.50 13.54
N GLY A 393 -24.47 -3.72 13.19
CA GLY A 393 -24.31 -2.41 12.56
C GLY A 393 -23.99 -1.26 13.52
N THR A 394 -23.98 -1.48 14.84
CA THR A 394 -23.78 -0.38 15.80
C THR A 394 -22.29 -0.12 16.08
N GLU A 395 -21.79 1.03 15.62
CA GLU A 395 -20.40 1.52 15.69
C GLU A 395 -19.83 1.72 17.12
N ARG A 396 -20.55 1.36 18.17
CA ARG A 396 -20.17 1.65 19.57
C ARG A 396 -19.53 0.45 20.24
N GLY A 397 -18.29 0.15 19.87
CA GLY A 397 -17.51 -0.91 20.50
C GLY A 397 -16.06 -0.51 20.71
N ILE A 398 -15.71 -0.18 21.95
CA ILE A 398 -14.32 -0.20 22.44
C ILE A 398 -13.66 -1.53 22.01
N PRO A 399 -12.36 -1.57 21.63
CA PRO A 399 -11.69 -2.76 21.10
C PRO A 399 -11.87 -4.04 21.95
N SER A 400 -12.04 -3.93 23.27
CA SER A 400 -12.20 -5.08 24.17
C SER A 400 -13.58 -5.74 24.13
N VAL A 401 -14.65 -5.03 23.74
CA VAL A 401 -16.01 -5.58 23.64
C VAL A 401 -16.25 -6.15 22.24
N GLY A 402 -15.72 -5.50 21.20
CA GLY A 402 -15.76 -6.01 19.82
C GLY A 402 -15.02 -7.34 19.63
N ASN A 403 -13.87 -7.51 20.29
CA ASN A 403 -13.08 -8.74 20.19
C ASN A 403 -13.75 -9.94 20.89
N ARG A 404 -14.40 -9.73 22.04
CA ARG A 404 -15.15 -10.79 22.76
C ARG A 404 -16.34 -11.30 21.97
N TRP A 405 -17.00 -10.40 21.23
CA TRP A 405 -18.11 -10.76 20.36
C TRP A 405 -17.62 -11.46 19.08
N HIS A 406 -16.50 -11.01 18.49
CA HIS A 406 -15.85 -11.67 17.36
C HIS A 406 -15.52 -13.15 17.66
N ASP A 407 -14.80 -13.42 18.76
CA ASP A 407 -14.38 -14.78 19.11
C ASP A 407 -15.59 -15.70 19.39
N ALA A 408 -16.63 -15.19 20.06
CA ALA A 408 -17.84 -15.95 20.34
C ALA A 408 -18.62 -16.29 19.07
N VAL A 409 -18.73 -15.33 18.14
CA VAL A 409 -19.40 -15.55 16.85
C VAL A 409 -18.58 -16.48 15.98
N GLU A 410 -17.25 -16.31 15.90
CA GLU A 410 -16.38 -17.20 15.13
C GLU A 410 -16.46 -18.65 15.63
N HIS A 411 -16.34 -18.86 16.94
CA HIS A 411 -16.42 -20.19 17.54
C HIS A 411 -17.76 -20.87 17.26
N MET A 412 -18.86 -20.12 17.37
CA MET A 412 -20.20 -20.61 17.07
C MET A 412 -20.38 -20.94 15.57
N PHE A 413 -19.90 -20.08 14.67
CA PHE A 413 -19.91 -20.35 13.22
C PHE A 413 -19.09 -21.61 12.88
N ALA A 414 -17.92 -21.77 13.52
CA ALA A 414 -17.06 -22.93 13.31
C ALA A 414 -17.71 -24.23 13.85
N GLY A 415 -18.27 -24.21 15.06
CA GLY A 415 -18.95 -25.35 15.66
C GLY A 415 -20.15 -25.80 14.83
N ARG A 416 -21.03 -24.86 14.46
CA ARG A 416 -22.21 -25.16 13.62
C ARG A 416 -21.84 -25.66 12.23
N SER A 417 -20.78 -25.10 11.63
CA SER A 417 -20.26 -25.56 10.35
C SER A 417 -19.80 -27.02 10.43
N ALA A 418 -19.06 -27.40 11.48
CA ALA A 418 -18.55 -28.76 11.65
C ALA A 418 -19.69 -29.79 11.82
N ASP A 419 -20.69 -29.47 12.64
CA ASP A 419 -21.86 -30.34 12.85
C ASP A 419 -22.64 -30.56 11.55
N VAL A 420 -22.84 -29.49 10.78
CA VAL A 420 -23.55 -29.55 9.50
C VAL A 420 -22.76 -30.34 8.45
N GLU A 421 -21.44 -30.13 8.36
CA GLU A 421 -20.58 -30.86 7.42
C GLU A 421 -20.58 -32.37 7.70
N ALA A 422 -20.58 -32.76 8.97
CA ALA A 422 -20.69 -34.16 9.36
C ALA A 422 -21.98 -34.81 8.84
N VAL A 423 -23.12 -34.10 8.95
CA VAL A 423 -24.41 -34.61 8.45
C VAL A 423 -24.47 -34.58 6.92
N MET A 424 -23.97 -33.52 6.27
CA MET A 424 -23.91 -33.43 4.80
C MET A 424 -23.04 -34.50 4.16
N GLY A 425 -22.02 -35.00 4.87
CA GLY A 425 -21.17 -36.11 4.44
C GLY A 425 -21.85 -37.48 4.52
N SER A 426 -23.13 -37.55 4.90
CA SER A 426 -23.89 -38.79 5.08
C SER A 426 -25.05 -38.92 4.09
N PRO A 427 -25.50 -40.15 3.77
CA PRO A 427 -26.70 -40.38 2.97
C PRO A 427 -27.95 -39.71 3.56
N ALA A 428 -28.10 -39.73 4.89
CA ALA A 428 -29.24 -39.11 5.57
C ALA A 428 -29.30 -37.58 5.36
N GLY A 429 -28.15 -36.92 5.27
CA GLY A 429 -28.09 -35.50 4.93
C GLY A 429 -28.54 -35.20 3.51
N VAL A 430 -28.14 -36.05 2.56
CA VAL A 430 -28.59 -35.96 1.15
C VAL A 430 -30.10 -36.16 1.07
N ASP A 431 -30.65 -37.17 1.75
CA ASP A 431 -32.09 -37.44 1.75
C ASP A 431 -32.90 -36.27 2.32
N ALA A 432 -32.45 -35.68 3.43
CA ALA A 432 -33.11 -34.53 4.05
C ALA A 432 -33.11 -33.30 3.14
N LEU A 433 -31.97 -32.97 2.53
CA LEU A 433 -31.86 -31.85 1.59
C LEU A 433 -32.62 -32.11 0.29
N MET A 434 -32.63 -33.35 -0.21
CA MET A 434 -33.36 -33.75 -1.41
C MET A 434 -34.87 -33.55 -1.21
N ALA A 435 -35.40 -34.04 -0.08
CA ALA A 435 -36.80 -33.84 0.28
C ALA A 435 -37.16 -32.35 0.37
N ALA A 436 -36.27 -31.53 0.95
CA ALA A 436 -36.45 -30.09 1.03
C ALA A 436 -36.48 -29.42 -0.35
N VAL A 437 -35.54 -29.77 -1.24
CA VAL A 437 -35.46 -29.24 -2.61
C VAL A 437 -36.73 -29.58 -3.39
N LEU A 438 -37.12 -30.87 -3.42
CA LEU A 438 -38.29 -31.32 -4.18
C LEU A 438 -39.60 -30.69 -3.67
N ALA A 439 -39.68 -30.34 -2.38
CA ALA A 439 -40.87 -29.72 -1.80
C ALA A 439 -40.95 -28.20 -1.99
N ASN A 440 -39.83 -27.51 -2.23
CA ASN A 440 -39.76 -26.04 -2.17
C ASN A 440 -39.23 -25.36 -3.44
N ILE A 441 -38.62 -26.12 -4.34
CA ILE A 441 -37.99 -25.58 -5.56
C ILE A 441 -38.78 -26.04 -6.78
N SER A 442 -39.27 -25.08 -7.55
CA SER A 442 -39.90 -25.34 -8.84
C SER A 442 -38.82 -25.44 -9.92
N ALA A 443 -38.89 -26.48 -10.75
CA ALA A 443 -37.95 -26.64 -11.89
C ALA A 443 -38.02 -25.45 -12.84
N SER A 444 -39.23 -24.97 -13.15
CA SER A 444 -39.43 -23.80 -14.03
C SER A 444 -38.87 -22.50 -13.44
N GLU A 445 -38.96 -22.30 -12.12
CA GLU A 445 -38.38 -21.11 -11.48
C GLU A 445 -36.85 -21.16 -11.49
N LEU A 446 -36.27 -22.34 -11.28
CA LEU A 446 -34.83 -22.54 -11.34
C LEU A 446 -34.29 -22.32 -12.75
N ASP A 447 -34.97 -22.86 -13.77
CA ASP A 447 -34.57 -22.67 -15.17
C ASP A 447 -34.58 -21.17 -15.56
N VAL A 448 -35.63 -20.42 -15.20
CA VAL A 448 -35.71 -18.98 -15.46
C VAL A 448 -34.55 -18.22 -14.78
N PHE A 449 -34.24 -18.56 -13.52
CA PHE A 449 -33.13 -17.96 -12.81
C PHE A 449 -31.78 -18.29 -13.48
N VAL A 450 -31.56 -19.55 -13.83
CA VAL A 450 -30.30 -20.01 -14.45
C VAL A 450 -30.11 -19.37 -15.81
N ASP A 451 -31.16 -19.28 -16.63
CA ASP A 451 -31.10 -18.64 -17.95
C ASP A 451 -30.70 -17.16 -17.85
N GLN A 452 -31.24 -16.45 -16.85
CA GLN A 452 -30.84 -15.08 -16.58
C GLN A 452 -29.37 -15.01 -16.13
N ALA A 453 -28.97 -15.83 -15.16
CA ALA A 453 -27.61 -15.81 -14.62
C ALA A 453 -26.54 -16.20 -15.66
N ILE A 454 -26.83 -17.17 -16.53
CA ILE A 454 -25.96 -17.54 -17.65
C ILE A 454 -25.83 -16.36 -18.62
N SER A 455 -26.91 -15.63 -18.87
CA SER A 455 -26.89 -14.48 -19.78
C SER A 455 -26.06 -13.32 -19.23
N GLU A 456 -26.01 -13.15 -17.91
CA GLU A 456 -25.13 -12.20 -17.24
C GLU A 456 -23.65 -12.65 -17.25
N CYS A 457 -23.37 -13.94 -17.00
CA CYS A 457 -21.99 -14.47 -16.99
C CYS A 457 -21.37 -14.61 -18.39
N LEU A 458 -22.18 -14.92 -19.40
CA LEU A 458 -21.77 -15.21 -20.78
C LEU A 458 -22.58 -14.34 -21.74
N PRO A 459 -22.33 -13.02 -21.77
CA PRO A 459 -23.01 -12.13 -22.69
C PRO A 459 -22.66 -12.52 -24.13
N VAL A 460 -23.64 -12.47 -25.03
CA VAL A 460 -23.43 -12.70 -26.47
C VAL A 460 -23.12 -11.39 -27.22
N ARG A 461 -23.07 -10.26 -26.50
CA ARG A 461 -22.86 -8.91 -27.02
C ARG A 461 -21.95 -8.12 -26.10
N TYR A 462 -21.15 -7.24 -26.69
CA TYR A 462 -20.47 -6.18 -25.93
C TYR A 462 -21.46 -5.07 -25.54
N GLU A 463 -21.16 -4.35 -24.45
CA GLU A 463 -22.00 -3.28 -23.95
C GLU A 463 -22.18 -2.18 -25.01
N GLY A 464 -23.44 -1.85 -25.32
CA GLY A 464 -23.78 -0.86 -26.36
C GLY A 464 -23.86 -1.40 -27.79
N HIS A 465 -23.58 -2.68 -28.03
CA HIS A 465 -23.74 -3.32 -29.34
C HIS A 465 -25.14 -3.90 -29.56
N THR A 466 -25.64 -3.82 -30.79
CA THR A 466 -26.98 -4.33 -31.18
C THR A 466 -26.93 -5.71 -31.82
N GLU A 467 -25.77 -6.17 -32.27
CA GLU A 467 -25.55 -7.45 -32.93
C GLU A 467 -24.74 -8.38 -32.02
N ASP A 468 -24.98 -9.69 -32.15
CA ASP A 468 -24.24 -10.73 -31.44
C ASP A 468 -22.82 -10.83 -31.99
N ASP A 469 -21.86 -11.06 -31.10
CA ASP A 469 -20.46 -11.29 -31.46
C ASP A 469 -20.19 -12.80 -31.61
N ASP A 470 -19.61 -13.21 -32.73
CA ASP A 470 -19.39 -14.62 -33.06
C ASP A 470 -18.43 -15.31 -32.08
N ASP A 471 -17.44 -14.61 -31.54
CA ASP A 471 -16.50 -15.16 -30.56
C ASP A 471 -17.21 -15.38 -29.22
N LEU A 472 -17.98 -14.40 -28.75
CA LEU A 472 -18.79 -14.53 -27.53
C LEU A 472 -19.85 -15.64 -27.64
N VAL A 473 -20.47 -15.81 -28.81
CA VAL A 473 -21.43 -16.89 -29.07
C VAL A 473 -20.74 -18.26 -29.02
N ASN A 474 -19.54 -18.38 -29.58
CA ASN A 474 -18.76 -19.62 -29.54
C ASN A 474 -18.29 -19.96 -28.13
N ASP A 475 -17.82 -18.98 -27.37
CA ASP A 475 -17.42 -19.14 -25.97
C ASP A 475 -18.62 -19.57 -25.10
N ARG A 476 -19.78 -18.93 -25.29
CA ARG A 476 -21.02 -19.31 -24.62
C ARG A 476 -21.41 -20.74 -24.94
N ARG A 477 -21.33 -21.16 -26.21
CA ARG A 477 -21.64 -22.53 -26.63
C ARG A 477 -20.72 -23.56 -25.96
N SER A 478 -19.42 -23.28 -25.92
CA SER A 478 -18.42 -24.13 -25.28
C SER A 478 -18.67 -24.29 -23.78
N ALA A 479 -18.88 -23.18 -23.08
CA ALA A 479 -19.18 -23.18 -21.65
C ALA A 479 -20.49 -23.92 -21.33
N LEU A 480 -21.55 -23.71 -22.14
CA LEU A 480 -22.83 -24.41 -21.97
C LEU A 480 -22.72 -25.92 -22.21
N SER A 481 -21.86 -26.37 -23.14
CA SER A 481 -21.63 -27.80 -23.34
C SER A 481 -21.01 -28.45 -22.09
N ASN A 482 -20.13 -27.75 -21.39
CA ASN A 482 -19.56 -28.25 -20.13
C ASN A 482 -20.61 -28.27 -19.01
N VAL A 483 -21.41 -27.21 -18.91
CA VAL A 483 -22.52 -27.12 -17.94
C VAL A 483 -23.51 -28.27 -18.15
N ASP A 484 -23.92 -28.54 -19.39
CA ASP A 484 -24.82 -29.65 -19.72
C ASP A 484 -24.23 -31.02 -19.38
N HIS A 485 -22.94 -31.21 -19.63
CA HIS A 485 -22.23 -32.43 -19.27
C HIS A 485 -22.23 -32.67 -17.74
N LEU A 486 -21.92 -31.63 -16.95
CA LEU A 486 -21.99 -31.70 -15.49
C LEU A 486 -23.41 -32.01 -14.99
N GLY A 487 -24.42 -31.36 -15.57
CA GLY A 487 -25.83 -31.59 -15.27
C GLY A 487 -26.30 -33.01 -15.55
N SER A 488 -25.89 -33.56 -16.70
CA SER A 488 -26.16 -34.95 -17.06
C SER A 488 -25.54 -35.93 -16.07
N ALA A 489 -24.33 -35.64 -15.56
CA ALA A 489 -23.71 -36.45 -14.51
C ALA A 489 -24.46 -36.34 -13.17
N VAL A 490 -24.99 -35.17 -12.82
CA VAL A 490 -25.86 -35.00 -11.64
C VAL A 490 -27.10 -35.88 -11.76
N LEU A 491 -27.79 -35.87 -12.91
CA LEU A 491 -28.99 -36.69 -13.13
C LEU A 491 -28.69 -38.20 -13.04
N ALA A 492 -27.52 -38.63 -13.56
CA ALA A 492 -27.07 -40.01 -13.44
C ALA A 492 -26.82 -40.43 -11.97
N SER A 493 -26.27 -39.52 -11.17
CA SER A 493 -25.96 -39.76 -9.76
C SER A 493 -27.17 -39.57 -8.83
N MET A 494 -28.13 -38.70 -9.19
CA MET A 494 -29.28 -38.30 -8.38
C MET A 494 -30.58 -38.31 -9.22
N PRO A 495 -31.14 -39.49 -9.57
CA PRO A 495 -32.27 -39.61 -10.50
C PRO A 495 -33.56 -38.92 -10.04
N SER A 496 -33.73 -38.68 -8.74
CA SER A 496 -34.89 -37.96 -8.19
C SER A 496 -35.00 -36.51 -8.70
N LEU A 497 -33.94 -35.97 -9.31
CA LEU A 497 -33.92 -34.62 -9.90
C LEU A 497 -34.31 -34.59 -11.39
N ASN A 498 -34.84 -35.66 -11.96
CA ASN A 498 -35.22 -35.73 -13.39
C ASN A 498 -36.25 -34.66 -13.85
N SER A 499 -36.95 -34.01 -12.93
CA SER A 499 -37.84 -32.89 -13.26
C SER A 499 -37.11 -31.59 -13.58
N TYR A 500 -35.81 -31.49 -13.26
CA TYR A 500 -34.96 -30.31 -13.51
C TYR A 500 -34.13 -30.49 -14.78
N SER A 501 -33.87 -29.40 -15.50
CA SER A 501 -33.02 -29.45 -16.69
C SER A 501 -31.55 -29.74 -16.35
N ALA A 502 -30.85 -30.45 -17.24
CA ALA A 502 -29.42 -30.72 -17.07
C ALA A 502 -28.62 -29.40 -16.96
N VAL A 503 -28.92 -28.41 -17.79
CA VAL A 503 -28.26 -27.10 -17.75
C VAL A 503 -28.39 -26.44 -16.38
N SER A 504 -29.59 -26.43 -15.77
CA SER A 504 -29.80 -25.88 -14.44
C SER A 504 -29.05 -26.61 -13.34
N LEU A 505 -29.04 -27.94 -13.38
CA LEU A 505 -28.29 -28.75 -12.41
C LEU A 505 -26.78 -28.58 -12.57
N GLY A 506 -26.29 -28.50 -13.80
CA GLY A 506 -24.88 -28.24 -14.11
C GLY A 506 -24.44 -26.85 -13.66
N TYR A 507 -25.26 -25.83 -13.87
CA TYR A 507 -25.00 -24.47 -13.39
C TYR A 507 -24.93 -24.47 -11.87
N MET A 508 -25.90 -25.08 -11.19
CA MET A 508 -25.92 -25.16 -9.74
C MET A 508 -24.74 -25.95 -9.17
N MET A 509 -24.21 -26.93 -9.91
CA MET A 509 -23.00 -27.66 -9.56
C MET A 509 -21.75 -26.77 -9.60
N LEU A 510 -21.59 -25.95 -10.66
CA LEU A 510 -20.51 -24.96 -10.71
C LEU A 510 -20.59 -24.01 -9.53
N VAL A 511 -21.78 -23.47 -9.26
CA VAL A 511 -21.97 -22.49 -8.17
C VAL A 511 -21.74 -23.11 -6.79
N ALA A 512 -22.11 -24.38 -6.58
CA ALA A 512 -21.84 -25.10 -5.33
C ALA A 512 -20.34 -25.34 -5.07
N GLU A 513 -19.52 -25.33 -6.12
CA GLU A 513 -18.06 -25.44 -6.05
C GLU A 513 -17.36 -24.06 -6.11
N GLY A 514 -18.13 -22.95 -6.08
CA GLY A 514 -17.60 -21.59 -6.08
C GLY A 514 -17.22 -21.05 -7.47
N GLU A 515 -17.63 -21.74 -8.52
CA GLU A 515 -17.34 -21.40 -9.92
C GLU A 515 -18.58 -20.87 -10.65
N TYR A 516 -18.37 -20.32 -11.85
CA TYR A 516 -19.41 -19.86 -12.75
C TYR A 516 -19.09 -20.20 -14.21
N PRO A 517 -20.09 -20.28 -15.11
CA PRO A 517 -19.86 -20.55 -16.53
C PRO A 517 -18.95 -19.48 -17.17
N GLY A 518 -17.91 -19.92 -17.89
CA GLY A 518 -16.91 -19.03 -18.49
C GLY A 518 -15.72 -18.69 -17.59
N SER A 519 -15.74 -19.10 -16.32
CA SER A 519 -14.57 -18.99 -15.44
C SER A 519 -13.37 -19.75 -16.01
N ARG A 520 -12.15 -19.22 -15.80
CA ARG A 520 -10.89 -19.92 -16.14
C ARG A 520 -10.75 -21.27 -15.45
N TYR A 521 -11.45 -21.48 -14.34
CA TYR A 521 -11.37 -22.69 -13.52
C TYR A 521 -12.60 -23.60 -13.68
N GLN A 522 -13.57 -23.27 -14.56
CA GLN A 522 -14.76 -24.09 -14.76
C GLN A 522 -14.45 -25.54 -15.18
N GLY A 523 -13.35 -25.74 -15.92
CA GLY A 523 -12.88 -27.06 -16.35
C GLY A 523 -12.23 -27.89 -15.25
N MET A 524 -12.00 -27.31 -14.07
CA MET A 524 -11.49 -28.03 -12.89
C MET A 524 -12.61 -28.63 -12.03
N VAL A 525 -13.88 -28.29 -12.32
CA VAL A 525 -15.04 -28.89 -11.66
C VAL A 525 -15.31 -30.25 -12.27
N ASN A 526 -15.05 -31.30 -11.51
CA ASN A 526 -15.26 -32.68 -11.95
C ASN A 526 -16.74 -33.08 -11.89
N ALA A 527 -17.14 -34.03 -12.74
CA ALA A 527 -18.44 -34.68 -12.68
C ALA A 527 -18.74 -35.26 -11.28
N LEU A 528 -20.01 -35.22 -10.87
CA LEU A 528 -20.45 -35.70 -9.56
C LEU A 528 -20.60 -37.22 -9.54
N ALA A 529 -19.92 -37.88 -8.61
CA ALA A 529 -20.05 -39.33 -8.44
C ALA A 529 -21.16 -39.73 -7.43
N PRO A 530 -21.77 -40.93 -7.56
CA PRO A 530 -22.88 -41.35 -6.71
C PRO A 530 -22.56 -41.50 -5.22
N THR A 531 -21.28 -41.66 -4.86
CA THR A 531 -20.83 -41.83 -3.47
C THR A 531 -20.32 -40.53 -2.83
N GLU A 532 -20.34 -39.42 -3.56
CA GLU A 532 -19.84 -38.12 -3.08
C GLU A 532 -20.93 -37.35 -2.31
N TRP A 533 -21.37 -37.90 -1.18
CA TRP A 533 -22.48 -37.35 -0.37
C TRP A 533 -22.31 -35.87 -0.03
N ALA A 534 -21.09 -35.45 0.34
CA ALA A 534 -20.81 -34.06 0.66
C ALA A 534 -20.99 -33.11 -0.55
N ARG A 535 -20.66 -33.55 -1.77
CA ARG A 535 -20.84 -32.75 -2.99
C ARG A 535 -22.31 -32.72 -3.39
N GLN A 536 -23.01 -33.85 -3.30
CA GLN A 536 -24.46 -33.93 -3.52
C GLN A 536 -25.23 -33.01 -2.56
N SER A 537 -24.91 -33.07 -1.27
CA SER A 537 -25.50 -32.18 -0.26
C SER A 537 -25.20 -30.71 -0.55
N ARG A 538 -23.99 -30.35 -1.01
CA ARG A 538 -23.63 -28.96 -1.35
C ARG A 538 -24.43 -28.45 -2.55
N LEU A 539 -24.61 -29.27 -3.58
CA LEU A 539 -25.48 -28.96 -4.71
C LEU A 539 -26.92 -28.67 -4.24
N LEU A 540 -27.51 -29.59 -3.47
CA LEU A 540 -28.88 -29.44 -2.97
C LEU A 540 -29.03 -28.22 -2.05
N ALA A 541 -28.04 -27.97 -1.20
CA ALA A 541 -27.99 -26.78 -0.34
C ALA A 541 -27.92 -25.49 -1.16
N ALA A 542 -27.11 -25.45 -2.22
CA ALA A 542 -27.04 -24.31 -3.14
C ALA A 542 -28.38 -24.07 -3.85
N MET A 543 -29.11 -25.14 -4.21
CA MET A 543 -30.46 -25.05 -4.78
C MET A 543 -31.50 -24.52 -3.79
N LEU A 544 -31.26 -24.57 -2.48
CA LEU A 544 -32.19 -23.99 -1.50
C LEU A 544 -32.02 -22.47 -1.32
N ILE A 545 -30.91 -21.89 -1.79
CA ILE A 545 -30.58 -20.47 -1.59
C ILE A 545 -30.43 -19.67 -2.90
N PHE A 546 -30.73 -20.25 -4.07
CA PHE A 546 -30.38 -19.63 -5.35
C PHE A 546 -31.02 -18.25 -5.57
N ASP A 547 -32.24 -18.05 -5.06
CA ASP A 547 -33.02 -16.81 -5.13
C ASP A 547 -32.48 -15.71 -4.21
N SER A 548 -31.75 -16.08 -3.16
CA SER A 548 -31.14 -15.16 -2.20
C SER A 548 -29.73 -14.69 -2.59
N LYS A 549 -29.22 -15.14 -3.75
CA LYS A 549 -27.90 -14.77 -4.29
C LYS A 549 -27.89 -13.32 -4.77
N TYR A 550 -27.15 -12.45 -4.09
CA TYR A 550 -26.80 -11.11 -4.58
C TYR A 550 -25.32 -11.10 -4.98
N GLY A 551 -25.04 -11.13 -6.29
CA GLY A 551 -23.80 -10.62 -6.89
C GLY A 551 -22.45 -11.27 -6.54
N SER A 552 -22.39 -12.36 -5.76
CA SER A 552 -21.12 -13.04 -5.43
C SER A 552 -21.27 -14.57 -5.32
N GLY A 553 -20.16 -15.30 -5.47
CA GLY A 553 -20.10 -16.75 -5.29
C GLY A 553 -20.58 -17.24 -3.92
N ILE A 554 -20.87 -18.54 -3.80
CA ILE A 554 -21.38 -19.12 -2.55
C ILE A 554 -20.32 -19.06 -1.46
N VAL A 555 -20.64 -18.34 -0.38
CA VAL A 555 -19.87 -18.39 0.85
C VAL A 555 -20.21 -19.67 1.62
N ARG A 556 -19.24 -20.61 1.68
CA ARG A 556 -19.44 -21.97 2.21
C ARG A 556 -19.90 -21.98 3.67
N ARG A 557 -19.22 -21.27 4.57
CA ARG A 557 -19.57 -21.25 6.00
C ARG A 557 -20.97 -20.70 6.22
N ALA A 558 -21.31 -19.59 5.56
CA ALA A 558 -22.66 -19.04 5.58
C ALA A 558 -23.73 -20.03 5.07
N LEU A 559 -23.46 -20.77 3.99
CA LEU A 559 -24.37 -21.79 3.47
C LEU A 559 -24.65 -22.86 4.51
N LEU A 560 -23.61 -23.40 5.14
CA LEU A 560 -23.72 -24.46 6.16
C LEU A 560 -24.58 -24.00 7.34
N CYS A 561 -24.38 -22.77 7.81
CA CYS A 561 -25.19 -22.21 8.89
C CYS A 561 -26.66 -22.04 8.50
N ALA A 562 -26.96 -21.64 7.26
CA ALA A 562 -28.32 -21.42 6.78
C ALA A 562 -29.14 -22.71 6.64
N ILE A 563 -28.49 -23.82 6.25
CA ILE A 563 -29.17 -25.11 6.02
C ILE A 563 -29.24 -26.01 7.26
N ALA A 564 -28.58 -25.65 8.37
CA ALA A 564 -28.55 -26.47 9.59
C ALA A 564 -29.96 -26.94 10.07
N PRO A 565 -31.00 -26.09 10.04
CA PRO A 565 -32.37 -26.51 10.38
C PRO A 565 -32.96 -27.60 9.47
N VAL A 566 -32.58 -27.61 8.18
CA VAL A 566 -33.03 -28.63 7.21
C VAL A 566 -32.42 -29.99 7.54
N LEU A 567 -31.19 -29.99 8.00
CA LEU A 567 -30.41 -31.19 8.35
C LEU A 567 -30.67 -31.68 9.77
N GLY A 568 -31.58 -31.04 10.52
CA GLY A 568 -31.95 -31.45 11.87
C GLY A 568 -30.92 -31.10 12.95
N THR A 569 -29.90 -30.30 12.62
CA THR A 569 -28.88 -29.81 13.56
C THR A 569 -29.26 -28.46 14.20
N GLY A 570 -30.46 -27.95 13.91
CA GLY A 570 -31.01 -26.70 14.45
C GLY A 570 -32.50 -26.79 14.79
N THR A 571 -33.15 -25.64 15.01
CA THR A 571 -34.59 -25.57 15.28
C THR A 571 -35.38 -26.13 14.09
N LYS A 572 -36.30 -27.08 14.33
CA LYS A 572 -37.03 -27.78 13.25
C LYS A 572 -37.99 -26.90 12.43
N ASN A 573 -38.17 -25.64 12.79
CA ASN A 573 -39.07 -24.69 12.14
C ASN A 573 -38.35 -23.88 11.06
N TRP A 574 -38.17 -24.45 9.86
CA TRP A 574 -37.60 -23.76 8.71
C TRP A 574 -38.63 -23.55 7.58
N SER A 575 -38.34 -22.59 6.70
CA SER A 575 -39.05 -22.38 5.43
C SER A 575 -38.04 -21.85 4.42
N LYS A 576 -38.28 -22.02 3.11
CA LYS A 576 -37.38 -21.52 2.06
C LYS A 576 -37.01 -20.05 2.24
N ALA A 577 -38.01 -19.19 2.49
CA ALA A 577 -37.79 -17.76 2.74
C ALA A 577 -36.87 -17.50 3.94
N LYS A 578 -37.03 -18.27 5.03
CA LYS A 578 -36.14 -18.17 6.21
C LYS A 578 -34.71 -18.58 5.89
N ILE A 579 -34.50 -19.63 5.09
CA ILE A 579 -33.16 -20.07 4.68
C ILE A 579 -32.45 -18.96 3.91
N GLY A 580 -33.12 -18.31 2.96
CA GLY A 580 -32.55 -17.18 2.20
C GLY A 580 -32.14 -16.01 3.11
N MET A 581 -33.00 -15.62 4.05
CA MET A 581 -32.68 -14.56 5.04
C MET A 581 -31.51 -14.96 5.95
N TRP A 582 -31.47 -16.22 6.40
CA TRP A 582 -30.39 -16.76 7.22
C TRP A 582 -29.06 -16.77 6.48
N TYR A 583 -29.08 -17.15 5.20
CA TYR A 583 -27.89 -17.13 4.35
C TYR A 583 -27.34 -15.71 4.19
N GLN A 584 -28.19 -14.73 3.88
CA GLN A 584 -27.77 -13.33 3.77
C GLN A 584 -27.21 -12.78 5.09
N SER A 585 -27.87 -13.10 6.21
CA SER A 585 -27.40 -12.73 7.55
C SER A 585 -26.05 -13.36 7.89
N ALA A 586 -25.87 -14.64 7.55
CA ALA A 586 -24.63 -15.36 7.78
C ALA A 586 -23.48 -14.83 6.91
N CYS A 587 -23.76 -14.49 5.65
CA CYS A 587 -22.82 -13.80 4.77
C CYS A 587 -22.39 -12.43 5.33
N ALA A 588 -23.34 -11.66 5.87
CA ALA A 588 -23.02 -10.38 6.51
C ALA A 588 -22.12 -10.57 7.73
N ALA A 589 -22.45 -11.53 8.60
CA ALA A 589 -21.63 -11.84 9.78
C ALA A 589 -20.22 -12.31 9.40
N GLU A 590 -20.07 -13.18 8.38
CA GLU A 590 -18.77 -13.67 7.92
C GLU A 590 -17.90 -12.56 7.31
N ARG A 591 -18.48 -11.63 6.55
CA ARG A 591 -17.75 -10.43 6.10
C ARG A 591 -17.24 -9.62 7.27
N ARG A 592 -18.07 -9.40 8.29
CA ARG A 592 -17.69 -8.66 9.50
C ARG A 592 -16.64 -9.38 10.34
N LEU A 593 -16.71 -10.71 10.44
CA LEU A 593 -15.63 -11.50 11.04
C LEU A 593 -14.34 -11.31 10.25
N THR A 594 -14.39 -11.38 8.92
CA THR A 594 -13.19 -11.19 8.08
C THR A 594 -12.58 -9.80 8.26
N GLU A 595 -13.41 -8.75 8.30
CA GLU A 595 -13.00 -7.38 8.62
C GLU A 595 -12.37 -7.28 10.01
N GLY A 596 -13.02 -7.87 11.03
CA GLY A 596 -12.52 -7.90 12.40
C GLY A 596 -11.19 -8.65 12.54
N ALA A 597 -11.01 -9.79 11.87
CA ALA A 597 -9.77 -10.55 11.86
C ALA A 597 -8.63 -9.77 11.20
N ALA A 598 -8.91 -9.08 10.09
CA ALA A 598 -7.96 -8.18 9.45
C ALA A 598 -7.55 -7.03 10.38
N GLN A 599 -8.51 -6.44 11.10
CA GLN A 599 -8.25 -5.41 12.09
C GLN A 599 -7.41 -5.96 13.26
N LEU A 600 -7.74 -7.12 13.81
CA LEU A 600 -6.99 -7.79 14.88
C LEU A 600 -5.54 -8.04 14.47
N LYS A 601 -5.33 -8.56 13.25
CA LYS A 601 -3.98 -8.74 12.68
C LYS A 601 -3.25 -7.40 12.59
N ALA A 602 -3.90 -6.34 12.12
CA ALA A 602 -3.32 -5.01 12.05
C ALA A 602 -2.93 -4.46 13.45
N VAL A 603 -3.74 -4.72 14.49
CA VAL A 603 -3.42 -4.39 15.89
C VAL A 603 -2.23 -5.20 16.42
N GLN A 604 -2.16 -6.50 16.11
CA GLN A 604 -1.03 -7.35 16.50
C GLN A 604 0.28 -6.90 15.86
N GLU A 605 0.26 -6.61 14.56
CA GLU A 605 1.40 -6.00 13.85
C GLU A 605 1.80 -4.66 14.49
N TRP A 606 0.82 -3.81 14.82
CA TRP A 606 1.07 -2.54 15.49
C TRP A 606 1.79 -2.73 16.83
N ARG A 607 1.38 -3.73 17.63
CA ARG A 607 2.03 -4.07 18.91
C ARG A 607 3.42 -4.64 18.72
N GLY A 608 3.64 -5.46 17.70
CA GLY A 608 4.96 -6.00 17.36
C GLY A 608 5.99 -4.89 17.15
N VAL A 609 5.58 -3.80 16.49
CA VAL A 609 6.43 -2.61 16.30
C VAL A 609 6.75 -1.92 17.64
N GLU A 610 5.81 -1.81 18.59
CA GLU A 610 6.09 -1.24 19.92
C GLU A 610 7.02 -2.11 20.76
N VAL A 611 6.85 -3.43 20.74
CA VAL A 611 7.75 -4.38 21.42
C VAL A 611 9.17 -4.26 20.87
N GLU A 612 9.32 -4.16 19.54
CA GLU A 612 10.64 -3.95 18.94
C GLU A 612 11.21 -2.56 19.29
N ALA A 613 10.37 -1.52 19.35
CA ALA A 613 10.80 -0.21 19.83
C ALA A 613 11.30 -0.25 21.28
N GLU A 614 10.62 -0.97 22.18
CA GLU A 614 11.07 -1.17 23.56
C GLU A 614 12.40 -1.93 23.62
N ARG A 615 12.55 -2.99 22.81
CA ARG A 615 13.82 -3.70 22.67
C ARG A 615 14.93 -2.76 22.18
N VAL A 616 14.68 -1.93 21.18
CA VAL A 616 15.66 -0.97 20.67
C VAL A 616 16.04 0.04 21.76
N ARG A 617 15.05 0.56 22.52
CA ARG A 617 15.29 1.46 23.67
C ARG A 617 16.12 0.79 24.76
N SER A 618 15.93 -0.51 25.04
CA SER A 618 16.71 -1.21 26.07
C SER A 618 18.19 -1.34 25.73
N HIS A 619 18.57 -1.24 24.44
CA HIS A 619 19.97 -1.17 24.01
C HIS A 619 20.59 0.23 24.22
N GLY A 620 19.78 1.25 24.54
CA GLY A 620 20.23 2.60 24.94
C GLY A 620 20.75 3.50 23.81
N LYS A 621 20.97 2.97 22.60
CA LYS A 621 21.54 3.72 21.47
C LYS A 621 20.51 4.52 20.68
N PHE A 622 19.29 3.99 20.54
CA PHE A 622 18.22 4.59 19.74
C PHE A 622 16.87 4.49 20.47
N LEU A 623 15.96 5.43 20.17
CA LEU A 623 14.59 5.40 20.68
C LEU A 623 13.67 4.51 19.83
N ARG A 624 13.90 4.50 18.51
CA ARG A 624 13.22 3.68 17.50
C ARG A 624 14.12 3.51 16.28
N SER A 625 13.88 2.46 15.51
CA SER A 625 14.56 2.20 14.23
C SER A 625 13.59 1.63 13.21
N GLY A 626 13.93 1.79 11.93
CA GLY A 626 13.23 1.13 10.83
C GLY A 626 13.84 -0.22 10.46
N ASP A 627 13.52 -0.69 9.26
CA ASP A 627 14.01 -1.97 8.73
C ASP A 627 15.55 -2.07 8.81
N PRO A 628 16.10 -3.23 9.20
CA PRO A 628 17.55 -3.44 9.22
C PRO A 628 18.13 -3.39 7.81
N ILE A 629 19.32 -2.80 7.69
CA ILE A 629 20.10 -2.81 6.45
C ILE A 629 20.81 -4.15 6.32
N PRO A 630 20.64 -4.88 5.22
CA PRO A 630 21.32 -6.16 5.02
C PRO A 630 22.83 -5.93 4.90
N ALA A 631 23.60 -6.71 5.66
CA ALA A 631 25.06 -6.68 5.63
C ALA A 631 25.64 -7.16 4.29
N THR A 632 24.87 -7.96 3.54
CA THR A 632 25.18 -8.41 2.19
C THR A 632 24.28 -7.71 1.19
N LYS A 633 24.81 -7.46 -0.01
CA LYS A 633 24.04 -6.84 -1.09
C LYS A 633 22.81 -7.71 -1.41
N PRO A 634 21.58 -7.18 -1.31
CA PRO A 634 20.39 -7.94 -1.64
C PRO A 634 20.40 -8.32 -3.12
N LYS A 635 19.97 -9.55 -3.42
CA LYS A 635 19.83 -10.04 -4.79
C LYS A 635 18.75 -9.23 -5.50
N SER A 636 18.96 -8.90 -6.76
CA SER A 636 17.92 -8.23 -7.56
C SER A 636 16.70 -9.14 -7.73
N PRO A 637 15.49 -8.58 -7.97
CA PRO A 637 14.30 -9.38 -8.25
C PRO A 637 14.51 -10.37 -9.40
N ALA A 638 15.28 -9.99 -10.42
CA ALA A 638 15.64 -10.89 -11.54
C ALA A 638 16.58 -12.02 -11.12
N GLU A 639 17.58 -11.75 -10.26
CA GLU A 639 18.47 -12.79 -9.71
C GLU A 639 17.71 -13.72 -8.75
N ALA A 640 16.86 -13.17 -7.89
CA ALA A 640 16.02 -13.93 -6.97
C ALA A 640 15.01 -14.80 -7.73
N LEU A 641 14.39 -14.27 -8.79
CA LEU A 641 13.52 -15.03 -9.70
C LEU A 641 14.31 -16.10 -10.44
N ASN A 642 15.48 -15.79 -11.02
CA ASN A 642 16.32 -16.78 -11.71
C ASN A 642 16.80 -17.90 -10.79
N GLU A 643 17.06 -17.60 -9.52
CA GLU A 643 17.39 -18.58 -8.50
C GLU A 643 16.17 -19.40 -8.06
N MET A 644 15.00 -18.78 -7.92
CA MET A 644 13.74 -19.50 -7.76
C MET A 644 13.48 -20.45 -8.95
N PHE A 645 13.75 -19.99 -10.17
CA PHE A 645 13.62 -20.78 -11.40
C PHE A 645 14.67 -21.90 -11.49
N SER A 646 15.86 -21.71 -10.91
CA SER A 646 16.88 -22.76 -10.85
C SER A 646 16.58 -23.78 -9.74
N MET A 647 15.98 -23.36 -8.62
CA MET A 647 15.52 -24.24 -7.54
C MET A 647 14.23 -25.02 -7.89
N THR A 648 13.35 -24.47 -8.72
CA THR A 648 12.17 -25.18 -9.24
C THR A 648 12.52 -26.18 -10.35
N ARG A 649 13.67 -26.04 -11.00
CA ARG A 649 14.21 -27.12 -11.87
C ARG A 649 14.73 -28.32 -11.07
N SER A 650 15.01 -28.17 -9.78
CA SER A 650 15.47 -29.25 -8.90
C SER A 650 14.41 -29.76 -7.91
N SER A 651 13.24 -29.12 -7.81
CA SER A 651 12.13 -29.55 -6.95
C SER A 651 10.78 -29.22 -7.57
N SER A 652 9.86 -30.19 -7.53
CA SER A 652 8.53 -30.17 -8.13
C SER A 652 7.56 -29.16 -7.50
N VAL A 653 7.86 -27.88 -7.64
CA VAL A 653 7.00 -26.75 -7.23
C VAL A 653 6.71 -25.93 -8.48
N PHE A 654 5.46 -25.92 -8.91
CA PHE A 654 5.00 -25.12 -10.05
C PHE A 654 4.58 -23.74 -9.57
N VAL A 655 5.30 -22.70 -9.99
CA VAL A 655 4.84 -21.31 -9.88
C VAL A 655 4.21 -20.93 -11.21
N ILE A 656 2.90 -20.69 -11.21
CA ILE A 656 2.17 -20.19 -12.38
C ILE A 656 2.53 -18.72 -12.55
N GLN A 657 3.46 -18.44 -13.46
CA GLN A 657 3.65 -17.09 -13.98
C GLN A 657 2.57 -16.85 -15.03
N ALA A 658 1.65 -15.92 -14.78
CA ALA A 658 0.79 -15.38 -15.81
C ALA A 658 1.67 -14.58 -16.80
N LYS A 659 2.23 -15.28 -17.80
CA LYS A 659 2.67 -14.63 -19.02
C LYS A 659 1.42 -14.23 -19.78
N GLN A 660 1.14 -12.94 -19.84
CA GLN A 660 0.38 -12.42 -20.97
C GLN A 660 1.26 -12.63 -22.21
N ASP A 661 1.00 -13.70 -22.95
CA ASP A 661 1.46 -13.83 -24.32
C ASP A 661 0.71 -12.79 -25.16
N PHE A 662 1.29 -11.61 -25.31
CA PHE A 662 0.87 -10.59 -26.30
C PHE A 662 1.35 -10.95 -27.73
N THR A 663 1.50 -12.23 -28.06
CA THR A 663 1.98 -12.69 -29.37
C THR A 663 0.87 -13.11 -30.34
N SER A 664 -0.42 -13.00 -29.99
CA SER A 664 -1.52 -13.35 -30.93
C SER A 664 -2.12 -12.17 -31.72
N MET A 665 -1.61 -10.93 -31.59
CA MET A 665 -2.14 -9.77 -32.34
C MET A 665 -1.28 -9.29 -33.53
N GLN A 666 -0.38 -10.13 -34.08
CA GLN A 666 0.35 -9.77 -35.31
C GLN A 666 0.26 -10.76 -36.50
N GLU A 667 -0.51 -11.83 -36.41
CA GLU A 667 -0.82 -12.68 -37.58
C GLU A 667 -2.29 -12.55 -37.97
N GLY A 668 -2.63 -11.41 -38.57
CA GLY A 668 -3.97 -11.13 -39.10
C GLY A 668 -3.99 -9.97 -40.09
N ARG A 669 -2.89 -9.72 -40.80
CA ARG A 669 -2.84 -8.85 -41.98
C ARG A 669 -1.85 -9.39 -43.00
N ARG A 670 -2.26 -10.43 -43.72
CA ARG A 670 -1.91 -10.66 -45.12
C ARG A 670 -3.09 -11.25 -45.85
#